data_AF-A0A661XMV0-F1
#
_entry.id   AF-A0A661XMV0-F1
#
_cell.length_a   1.000
_cell.length_b   1.000
_cell.length_c   1.000
_cell.angle_alpha   90.00
_cell.angle_beta   90.00
_cell.angle_gamma   90.00
#
_symmetry.space_group_name_H-M   'P 1'
#
loop_
_entity.id
_entity.type
_entity.pdbx_description
1 polymer ?
#
loop_
_entity_poly.entity_id
_entity_poly.type
_entity_poly.pdbx_seq_one_letter_code
_entity_poly.pdbx_strand_id
1 'polypeptide(L)'
;MKQIILGVIFFWVNVTGIFANGEPVSITRLTTPITLDGIVDEPQWLAIEPLPMVMHTPTFEGELTQRTEIRLAFDDDYLYISGRMYDDDAQEIMANSKKRDAQTASTEWFGFAVDSYNDKQNALTFFTTPTGLRQDGAVENDAVGGNPINFNWNNFWDAAVSQDENGWYAEIRVPFSTLPFQLANGKVIMGITVMRYIARNSEFQIHPAIPPDFGDFSAYKPSLMQEYVMDGLQAKKPFYITPYVLTGLESTNTLNDNETEYVPEQEPVFEAGLDLKYGITNNWTLDLSVNTDFAQVEADDQQVNLTRFNLFFPEKRLFFQERAGIFNYNFGRTDRLFYSRRIGIYDGTPIRIYGGVRVVGRSGPWDVGFLSMQTESIDTVHSQNHAVFRVKRRIIDENSDVGFILTNQTDFKGNYNTTFGFDANIRLFGEDFLSLRWAQTIENGKENQLVSLDPTKFWISMSRRTQKGFSYGVSFSRRGIDYNPVLGFEVRENFTRVGTRIQYTWFEGASSRLFSHGVFIRGATHWGNETMGLESMQYRSGYQFTFKNRAAITLNITQQVENLDEEFELSDDIVIPVANYLFWGGQISANSPITNPLFVVGQVSVGQFYDGRKFTFQIEPTWSVSPSLELSTFYQYNDIAFDVRNEFLKIHLARIKGLVMISTKFSISAFLQYNSLDKIYAGNVRLRYNPREGRDLYIVYNDNLNIDLERDFPIRPRSNARTFLIKYSHTFTL
;
A
#
# COMPACT_ATOMS: atom_id res chain seq x y z
N MET A 1 -37.20 41.80 -17.18
CA MET A 1 -36.11 41.04 -17.85
C MET A 1 -35.81 39.85 -16.96
N LYS A 2 -35.92 38.63 -17.50
CA LYS A 2 -36.22 37.39 -16.77
C LYS A 2 -35.05 36.91 -15.89
N GLN A 3 -35.34 36.67 -14.60
CA GLN A 3 -34.57 35.80 -13.72
C GLN A 3 -34.93 34.34 -14.05
N ILE A 4 -33.93 33.50 -14.30
CA ILE A 4 -34.13 32.05 -14.47
C ILE A 4 -33.72 31.38 -13.16
N ILE A 5 -34.72 30.91 -12.43
CA ILE A 5 -34.59 30.00 -11.29
C ILE A 5 -34.48 28.59 -11.87
N LEU A 6 -33.33 27.93 -11.71
CA LEU A 6 -33.21 26.48 -11.93
C LEU A 6 -33.71 25.76 -10.68
N GLY A 7 -34.90 25.17 -10.76
CA GLY A 7 -35.42 24.24 -9.76
C GLY A 7 -34.77 22.87 -9.93
N VAL A 8 -34.11 22.39 -8.89
CA VAL A 8 -33.67 20.99 -8.76
C VAL A 8 -34.83 20.20 -8.17
N ILE A 9 -35.47 19.36 -8.98
CA ILE A 9 -36.51 18.42 -8.53
C ILE A 9 -35.79 17.16 -8.04
N PHE A 10 -35.79 16.94 -6.73
CA PHE A 10 -35.40 15.67 -6.12
C PHE A 10 -36.53 14.67 -6.31
N PHE A 11 -36.34 13.67 -7.18
CA PHE A 11 -37.18 12.48 -7.21
C PHE A 11 -36.65 11.49 -6.17
N TRP A 12 -37.41 11.32 -5.09
CA TRP A 12 -37.19 10.27 -4.09
C TRP A 12 -37.74 8.95 -4.65
N VAL A 13 -36.87 8.05 -5.12
CA VAL A 13 -37.22 6.68 -5.44
C VAL A 13 -36.70 5.81 -4.30
N ASN A 14 -37.63 5.27 -3.49
CA ASN A 14 -37.31 4.23 -2.53
C ASN A 14 -36.97 2.94 -3.31
N VAL A 15 -35.68 2.66 -3.49
CA VAL A 15 -35.21 1.33 -3.85
C VAL A 15 -34.84 0.65 -2.55
N THR A 16 -35.75 -0.17 -2.01
CA THR A 16 -35.42 -1.16 -1.00
C THR A 16 -34.51 -2.21 -1.64
N GLY A 17 -33.20 -2.04 -1.48
CA GLY A 17 -32.24 -3.11 -1.72
C GLY A 17 -32.41 -4.17 -0.65
N ILE A 18 -32.72 -5.39 -1.08
CA ILE A 18 -32.71 -6.58 -0.23
C ILE A 18 -31.23 -6.92 0.00
N PHE A 19 -30.65 -6.46 1.10
CA PHE A 19 -29.45 -7.10 1.64
C PHE A 19 -29.92 -8.26 2.51
N ALA A 20 -29.62 -9.47 2.07
CA ALA A 20 -29.87 -10.67 2.84
C ALA A 20 -28.86 -10.75 3.99
N ASN A 21 -29.10 -10.04 5.09
CA ASN A 21 -28.45 -10.38 6.36
C ASN A 21 -29.32 -11.43 7.04
N GLY A 22 -28.95 -12.71 6.85
CA GLY A 22 -29.43 -13.78 7.72
C GLY A 22 -29.00 -13.52 9.17
N GLU A 23 -29.65 -14.17 10.14
CA GLU A 23 -29.21 -14.08 11.54
C GLU A 23 -27.73 -14.53 11.68
N PRO A 24 -26.94 -13.88 12.56
CA PRO A 24 -25.55 -14.27 12.79
C PRO A 24 -25.40 -15.75 13.15
N VAL A 25 -24.43 -16.42 12.53
CA VAL A 25 -24.17 -17.86 12.73
C VAL A 25 -23.28 -18.07 13.95
N SER A 26 -23.61 -19.01 14.84
CA SER A 26 -22.77 -19.28 16.01
C SER A 26 -21.50 -20.04 15.61
N ILE A 27 -20.34 -19.63 16.13
CA ILE A 27 -19.08 -20.39 16.00
C ILE A 27 -18.97 -21.40 17.14
N THR A 28 -18.41 -22.58 16.88
CA THR A 28 -18.14 -23.59 17.91
C THR A 28 -17.07 -23.12 18.89
N ARG A 29 -17.37 -23.18 20.19
CA ARG A 29 -16.39 -22.92 21.26
C ARG A 29 -15.64 -24.19 21.63
N LEU A 30 -14.31 -24.15 21.62
CA LEU A 30 -13.44 -25.24 22.04
C LEU A 30 -13.23 -25.21 23.55
N THR A 31 -13.27 -26.38 24.18
CA THR A 31 -13.02 -26.56 25.62
C THR A 31 -11.64 -27.15 25.92
N THR A 32 -10.92 -27.54 24.88
CA THR A 32 -9.57 -28.12 24.94
C THR A 32 -8.73 -27.48 23.82
N PRO A 33 -7.46 -27.15 24.07
CA PRO A 33 -6.60 -26.57 23.06
C PRO A 33 -6.39 -27.50 21.85
N ILE A 34 -6.26 -26.90 20.67
CA ILE A 34 -5.81 -27.57 19.43
C ILE A 34 -4.28 -27.58 19.41
N THR A 35 -3.69 -28.69 18.98
CA THR A 35 -2.23 -28.76 18.80
C THR A 35 -1.90 -28.21 17.43
N LEU A 36 -1.31 -27.01 17.38
CA LEU A 36 -1.01 -26.35 16.11
C LEU A 36 0.16 -27.05 15.40
N ASP A 37 -0.13 -28.09 14.62
CA ASP A 37 0.83 -28.87 13.83
C ASP A 37 0.48 -28.94 12.34
N GLY A 38 -0.68 -28.40 11.96
CA GLY A 38 -1.13 -28.36 10.57
C GLY A 38 -1.78 -29.66 10.13
N ILE A 39 -2.12 -30.57 11.05
CA ILE A 39 -2.89 -31.79 10.80
C ILE A 39 -4.29 -31.56 11.38
N VAL A 40 -5.32 -31.63 10.53
CA VAL A 40 -6.69 -31.33 10.95
C VAL A 40 -7.41 -32.62 11.35
N ASP A 41 -6.93 -33.36 12.34
CA ASP A 41 -7.47 -34.69 12.70
C ASP A 41 -8.10 -34.78 14.09
N GLU A 42 -8.03 -33.71 14.88
CA GLU A 42 -8.59 -33.72 16.22
C GLU A 42 -10.12 -33.90 16.21
N PRO A 43 -10.68 -34.66 17.18
CA PRO A 43 -12.13 -34.88 17.25
C PRO A 43 -12.97 -33.59 17.26
N GLN A 44 -12.42 -32.51 17.81
CA GLN A 44 -13.04 -31.18 17.90
C GLN A 44 -13.20 -30.57 16.50
N TRP A 45 -12.20 -30.73 15.61
CA TRP A 45 -12.32 -30.31 14.23
C TRP A 45 -13.30 -31.18 13.45
N LEU A 46 -13.22 -32.49 13.63
CA LEU A 46 -14.09 -33.43 12.93
C LEU A 46 -15.57 -33.29 13.30
N ALA A 47 -15.87 -32.74 14.48
CA ALA A 47 -17.24 -32.46 14.92
C ALA A 47 -17.84 -31.17 14.33
N ILE A 48 -17.04 -30.34 13.66
CA ILE A 48 -17.49 -29.10 13.02
C ILE A 48 -17.75 -29.36 11.54
N GLU A 49 -18.99 -29.09 11.11
CA GLU A 49 -19.36 -29.15 9.70
C GLU A 49 -18.56 -28.12 8.88
N PRO A 50 -17.96 -28.52 7.73
CA PRO A 50 -17.29 -27.58 6.84
C PRO A 50 -18.21 -26.47 6.32
N LEU A 51 -17.64 -25.29 6.12
CA LEU A 51 -18.35 -24.18 5.48
C LEU A 51 -18.68 -24.51 4.01
N PRO A 52 -19.85 -24.09 3.50
CA PRO A 52 -20.24 -24.35 2.12
C PRO A 52 -19.50 -23.40 1.16
N MET A 53 -18.35 -23.87 0.66
CA MET A 53 -17.50 -23.16 -0.28
C MET A 53 -18.13 -23.04 -1.68
N VAL A 54 -17.92 -21.92 -2.35
CA VAL A 54 -18.35 -21.69 -3.74
C VAL A 54 -17.21 -21.12 -4.59
N MET A 55 -17.27 -21.33 -5.91
CA MET A 55 -16.31 -20.70 -6.82
C MET A 55 -16.60 -19.21 -6.95
N HIS A 56 -15.58 -18.37 -6.76
CA HIS A 56 -15.61 -16.93 -7.02
C HIS A 56 -15.14 -16.59 -8.44
N THR A 57 -13.96 -17.09 -8.81
CA THR A 57 -13.37 -16.99 -10.15
C THR A 57 -12.75 -18.32 -10.53
N PRO A 58 -12.67 -18.68 -11.83
CA PRO A 58 -13.00 -17.86 -13.01
C PRO A 58 -14.51 -17.79 -13.34
N THR A 59 -15.34 -18.68 -12.79
CA THR A 59 -16.78 -18.73 -13.04
C THR A 59 -17.52 -18.65 -11.71
N PHE A 60 -18.18 -17.52 -11.42
CA PHE A 60 -18.92 -17.36 -10.16
C PHE A 60 -20.00 -18.45 -10.00
N GLU A 61 -20.04 -19.08 -8.82
CA GLU A 61 -20.90 -20.22 -8.47
C GLU A 61 -20.75 -21.44 -9.40
N GLY A 62 -19.64 -21.55 -10.13
CA GLY A 62 -19.27 -22.75 -10.87
C GLY A 62 -18.88 -23.92 -9.97
N GLU A 63 -18.77 -25.11 -10.57
CA GLU A 63 -18.30 -26.32 -9.87
C GLU A 63 -16.84 -26.15 -9.42
N LEU A 64 -16.56 -26.40 -8.15
CA LEU A 64 -15.20 -26.38 -7.61
C LEU A 64 -14.34 -27.44 -8.31
N THR A 65 -13.16 -27.06 -8.81
CA THR A 65 -12.29 -28.07 -9.44
C THR A 65 -11.58 -28.94 -8.42
N GLN A 66 -11.41 -28.44 -7.19
CA GLN A 66 -10.78 -29.16 -6.08
C GLN A 66 -11.61 -29.02 -4.81
N ARG A 67 -11.79 -30.12 -4.07
CA ARG A 67 -12.55 -30.13 -2.82
C ARG A 67 -11.81 -29.34 -1.74
N THR A 68 -12.56 -28.54 -0.99
CA THR A 68 -12.02 -27.74 0.11
C THR A 68 -12.94 -27.84 1.32
N GLU A 69 -12.37 -28.13 2.48
CA GLU A 69 -13.10 -28.08 3.75
C GLU A 69 -12.46 -27.06 4.67
N ILE A 70 -13.22 -26.03 5.04
CA ILE A 70 -12.78 -25.00 5.98
C ILE A 70 -13.71 -25.00 7.18
N ARG A 71 -13.14 -24.92 8.39
CA ARG A 71 -13.87 -24.89 9.66
C ARG A 71 -13.41 -23.71 10.51
N LEU A 72 -14.33 -23.19 11.32
CA LEU A 72 -14.09 -22.10 12.26
C LEU A 72 -14.37 -22.57 13.68
N ALA A 73 -13.52 -22.16 14.62
CA ALA A 73 -13.70 -22.40 16.05
C ALA A 73 -13.10 -21.26 16.87
N PHE A 74 -13.44 -21.15 18.15
CA PHE A 74 -12.80 -20.19 19.05
C PHE A 74 -12.65 -20.74 20.47
N ASP A 75 -11.73 -20.19 21.24
CA ASP A 75 -11.65 -20.37 22.70
C ASP A 75 -11.52 -19.01 23.41
N ASP A 76 -11.00 -18.99 24.64
CA ASP A 76 -10.86 -17.75 25.43
C ASP A 76 -9.70 -16.85 24.96
N ASP A 77 -8.83 -17.36 24.09
CA ASP A 77 -7.57 -16.75 23.70
C ASP A 77 -7.48 -16.51 22.18
N TYR A 78 -8.05 -17.40 21.37
CA TYR A 78 -7.83 -17.45 19.93
C TYR A 78 -9.11 -17.67 19.13
N LEU A 79 -9.15 -17.03 17.96
CA LEU A 79 -9.95 -17.45 16.82
C LEU A 79 -9.13 -18.46 16.00
N TYR A 80 -9.73 -19.61 15.70
CA TYR A 80 -9.11 -20.68 14.92
C TYR A 80 -9.80 -20.86 13.58
N ILE A 81 -8.99 -21.20 12.58
CA ILE A 81 -9.47 -21.67 11.29
C ILE A 81 -8.61 -22.86 10.86
N SER A 82 -9.27 -23.92 10.39
CA SER A 82 -8.59 -25.07 9.79
C SER A 82 -9.03 -25.26 8.35
N GLY A 83 -8.11 -25.80 7.55
CA GLY A 83 -8.31 -26.06 6.14
C GLY A 83 -7.80 -27.45 5.77
N ARG A 84 -8.66 -28.24 5.11
CA ARG A 84 -8.26 -29.42 4.33
C ARG A 84 -8.44 -29.08 2.86
N MET A 85 -7.32 -28.77 2.20
CA MET A 85 -7.27 -28.37 0.80
C MET A 85 -6.90 -29.58 -0.03
N TYR A 86 -7.91 -30.36 -0.42
CA TYR A 86 -7.68 -31.53 -1.26
C TYR A 86 -7.20 -31.13 -2.64
N ASP A 87 -6.41 -32.01 -3.23
CA ASP A 87 -5.89 -31.87 -4.56
C ASP A 87 -5.81 -33.24 -5.26
N ASP A 88 -6.42 -33.37 -6.44
CA ASP A 88 -6.36 -34.62 -7.23
C ASP A 88 -4.94 -34.98 -7.71
N ASP A 89 -4.04 -33.99 -7.75
CA ASP A 89 -2.61 -34.15 -8.02
C ASP A 89 -1.78 -33.25 -7.10
N ALA A 90 -1.46 -33.77 -5.91
CA ALA A 90 -0.67 -33.05 -4.91
C ALA A 90 0.72 -32.61 -5.40
N GLN A 91 1.27 -33.20 -6.47
CA GLN A 91 2.56 -32.78 -7.05
C GLN A 91 2.47 -31.46 -7.82
N GLU A 92 1.26 -31.10 -8.26
CA GLU A 92 0.97 -29.87 -8.99
C GLU A 92 0.55 -28.72 -8.07
N ILE A 93 0.64 -28.89 -6.73
CA ILE A 93 0.39 -27.82 -5.76
C ILE A 93 1.47 -26.74 -5.91
N MET A 94 1.05 -25.52 -6.22
CA MET A 94 1.98 -24.43 -6.49
C MET A 94 2.33 -23.65 -5.22
N ALA A 95 3.59 -23.69 -4.79
CA ALA A 95 4.06 -22.85 -3.69
C ALA A 95 5.46 -22.29 -3.98
N ASN A 96 5.55 -20.98 -4.24
CA ASN A 96 6.75 -20.40 -4.83
C ASN A 96 7.62 -19.60 -3.87
N SER A 97 7.21 -19.48 -2.61
CA SER A 97 7.92 -18.67 -1.62
C SER A 97 7.77 -19.27 -0.23
N LYS A 98 8.75 -19.02 0.63
CA LYS A 98 8.69 -19.22 2.09
C LYS A 98 8.78 -17.88 2.84
N LYS A 99 8.99 -16.77 2.13
CA LYS A 99 9.20 -15.46 2.72
C LYS A 99 7.85 -14.88 3.18
N ARG A 100 7.84 -14.28 4.37
CA ARG A 100 6.74 -13.43 4.87
C ARG A 100 6.36 -12.37 3.84
N ASP A 101 5.06 -12.12 3.65
CA ASP A 101 4.54 -11.07 2.75
C ASP A 101 4.92 -11.25 1.27
N ALA A 102 5.22 -12.49 0.88
CA ALA A 102 5.60 -12.82 -0.49
C ALA A 102 4.64 -13.82 -1.13
N GLN A 103 3.35 -13.77 -0.78
CA GLN A 103 2.33 -14.44 -1.56
C GLN A 103 2.17 -13.71 -2.89
N THR A 104 2.31 -14.46 -3.96
CA THR A 104 2.10 -14.04 -5.35
C THR A 104 0.92 -14.81 -5.91
N ALA A 105 0.30 -14.32 -6.99
CA ALA A 105 -0.75 -15.08 -7.65
C ALA A 105 -0.24 -16.34 -8.42
N SER A 106 1.06 -16.67 -8.33
CA SER A 106 1.59 -17.99 -8.69
C SER A 106 1.59 -19.00 -7.55
N THR A 107 1.21 -18.60 -6.34
CA THR A 107 1.24 -19.44 -5.14
C THR A 107 -0.18 -19.73 -4.67
N GLU A 108 -0.48 -20.99 -4.36
CA GLU A 108 -1.69 -21.36 -3.64
C GLU A 108 -1.68 -20.79 -2.23
N TRP A 109 -2.86 -20.39 -1.77
CA TRP A 109 -3.02 -19.86 -0.42
C TRP A 109 -4.41 -20.15 0.13
N PHE A 110 -4.50 -20.17 1.46
CA PHE A 110 -5.73 -20.34 2.20
C PHE A 110 -5.72 -19.39 3.40
N GLY A 111 -6.90 -18.89 3.76
CA GLY A 111 -7.10 -18.14 4.98
C GLY A 111 -8.42 -17.38 4.99
N PHE A 112 -8.45 -16.22 5.62
CA PHE A 112 -9.69 -15.49 5.84
C PHE A 112 -9.49 -13.98 5.98
N ALA A 113 -10.59 -13.25 5.78
CA ALA A 113 -10.75 -11.86 6.16
C ALA A 113 -11.76 -11.76 7.31
N VAL A 114 -11.51 -10.89 8.29
CA VAL A 114 -12.35 -10.69 9.47
C VAL A 114 -12.62 -9.20 9.72
N ASP A 115 -13.88 -8.80 9.61
CA ASP A 115 -14.40 -7.56 10.16
C ASP A 115 -14.67 -7.75 11.66
N SER A 116 -13.60 -7.58 12.44
CA SER A 116 -13.58 -7.77 13.89
C SER A 116 -14.45 -6.76 14.67
N TYR A 117 -14.81 -5.64 14.05
CA TYR A 117 -15.69 -4.63 14.62
C TYR A 117 -17.15 -4.76 14.18
N ASN A 118 -17.42 -5.60 13.17
CA ASN A 118 -18.65 -5.64 12.41
C ASN A 118 -19.10 -4.25 11.92
N ASP A 119 -18.15 -3.45 11.43
CA ASP A 119 -18.39 -2.07 10.99
C ASP A 119 -18.71 -1.92 9.50
N LYS A 120 -18.60 -3.01 8.74
CA LYS A 120 -18.84 -3.11 7.30
C LYS A 120 -17.91 -2.24 6.44
N GLN A 121 -16.78 -1.80 7.01
CA GLN A 121 -15.82 -0.88 6.39
C GLN A 121 -14.39 -1.40 6.43
N ASN A 122 -13.98 -2.00 7.54
CA ASN A 122 -12.61 -2.41 7.76
C ASN A 122 -12.55 -3.91 8.08
N ALA A 123 -11.52 -4.57 7.61
CA ALA A 123 -11.25 -5.96 7.97
C ALA A 123 -9.75 -6.20 8.10
N LEU A 124 -9.41 -7.31 8.76
CA LEU A 124 -8.04 -7.82 8.84
C LEU A 124 -7.99 -9.12 8.06
N THR A 125 -6.90 -9.35 7.33
CA THR A 125 -6.73 -10.57 6.54
C THR A 125 -5.58 -11.40 7.08
N PHE A 126 -5.71 -12.72 7.02
CA PHE A 126 -4.68 -13.67 7.46
C PHE A 126 -4.68 -14.87 6.52
N PHE A 127 -3.55 -15.12 5.85
CA PHE A 127 -3.40 -16.22 4.90
C PHE A 127 -2.06 -16.94 5.06
N THR A 128 -2.11 -18.25 4.86
CA THR A 128 -0.93 -19.11 4.75
C THR A 128 -0.89 -19.81 3.39
N THR A 129 0.25 -20.44 3.09
CA THR A 129 0.50 -21.16 1.84
C THR A 129 0.96 -22.58 2.16
N PRO A 130 1.08 -23.49 1.16
CA PRO A 130 1.59 -24.84 1.40
C PRO A 130 3.00 -24.88 2.04
N THR A 131 3.80 -23.82 1.92
CA THR A 131 5.13 -23.73 2.55
C THR A 131 5.11 -23.20 3.99
N GLY A 132 3.94 -22.80 4.49
CA GLY A 132 3.78 -22.19 5.81
C GLY A 132 4.19 -20.72 5.90
N LEU A 133 4.42 -20.03 4.77
CA LEU A 133 4.62 -18.58 4.80
C LEU A 133 3.34 -17.89 5.31
N ARG A 134 3.51 -16.78 6.01
CA ARG A 134 2.41 -15.95 6.51
C ARG A 134 2.25 -14.68 5.69
N GLN A 135 1.02 -14.23 5.54
CA GLN A 135 0.68 -12.91 5.00
C GLN A 135 -0.58 -12.40 5.69
N ASP A 136 -0.58 -11.13 6.06
CA ASP A 136 -1.70 -10.43 6.67
C ASP A 136 -1.78 -9.00 6.12
N GLY A 137 -2.90 -8.36 6.37
CA GLY A 137 -3.13 -7.01 5.89
C GLY A 137 -4.36 -6.37 6.48
N ALA A 138 -4.44 -5.05 6.35
CA ALA A 138 -5.60 -4.26 6.75
C ALA A 138 -6.39 -3.86 5.50
N VAL A 139 -7.67 -4.21 5.47
CA VAL A 139 -8.65 -3.79 4.46
C VAL A 139 -9.35 -2.53 4.96
N GLU A 140 -9.48 -1.53 4.10
CA GLU A 140 -10.14 -0.26 4.42
C GLU A 140 -11.20 0.10 3.38
N ASN A 141 -12.12 1.00 3.76
CA ASN A 141 -13.13 1.59 2.88
C ASN A 141 -13.96 0.55 2.11
N ASP A 142 -14.36 -0.50 2.80
CA ASP A 142 -15.16 -1.60 2.28
C ASP A 142 -14.54 -2.29 1.05
N ALA A 143 -13.21 -2.47 1.09
CA ALA A 143 -12.38 -3.02 0.03
C ALA A 143 -12.49 -2.28 -1.32
N VAL A 144 -12.71 -0.96 -1.29
CA VAL A 144 -12.84 -0.15 -2.51
C VAL A 144 -11.64 0.77 -2.75
N GLY A 145 -11.14 0.77 -3.99
CA GLY A 145 -10.03 1.63 -4.42
C GLY A 145 -9.07 0.89 -5.35
N GLY A 146 -7.99 1.56 -5.77
CA GLY A 146 -6.96 0.95 -6.63
C GLY A 146 -6.12 -0.12 -5.91
N ASN A 147 -5.90 0.05 -4.60
CA ASN A 147 -5.28 -0.96 -3.74
C ASN A 147 -5.87 -0.81 -2.32
N PRO A 148 -6.95 -1.53 -2.00
CA PRO A 148 -7.70 -1.33 -0.77
C PRO A 148 -7.16 -2.13 0.43
N ILE A 149 -6.05 -2.88 0.23
CA ILE A 149 -5.42 -3.71 1.25
C ILE A 149 -4.01 -3.22 1.52
N ASN A 150 -3.70 -2.93 2.78
CA ASN A 150 -2.35 -2.63 3.24
C ASN A 150 -1.67 -3.91 3.76
N PHE A 151 -0.86 -4.56 2.93
CA PHE A 151 -0.06 -5.74 3.29
C PHE A 151 1.26 -5.40 4.03
N ASN A 152 1.57 -4.12 4.27
CA ASN A 152 2.70 -3.75 5.14
C ASN A 152 2.33 -3.79 6.63
N TRP A 153 1.05 -4.04 6.93
CA TRP A 153 0.56 -4.22 8.28
C TRP A 153 0.76 -5.68 8.71
N ASN A 154 1.56 -5.89 9.76
CA ASN A 154 1.89 -7.21 10.30
C ASN A 154 1.46 -7.31 11.77
N ASN A 155 0.83 -8.42 12.16
CA ASN A 155 0.36 -8.67 13.53
C ASN A 155 0.82 -10.05 14.06
N PHE A 156 0.56 -10.33 15.34
CA PHE A 156 0.97 -11.60 15.97
C PHE A 156 -0.06 -12.70 15.75
N TRP A 157 0.30 -13.73 15.01
CA TRP A 157 -0.53 -14.92 14.80
C TRP A 157 0.34 -16.09 14.34
N ASP A 158 -0.17 -17.32 14.50
CA ASP A 158 0.58 -18.53 14.14
C ASP A 158 -0.17 -19.34 13.09
N ALA A 159 0.59 -20.03 12.25
CA ALA A 159 0.09 -21.04 11.32
C ALA A 159 1.00 -22.27 11.33
N ALA A 160 0.39 -23.43 11.16
CA ALA A 160 1.10 -24.68 10.88
C ALA A 160 0.50 -25.32 9.63
N VAL A 161 1.35 -26.02 8.87
CA VAL A 161 1.00 -26.57 7.57
C VAL A 161 1.63 -27.95 7.43
N SER A 162 0.85 -28.90 6.93
CA SER A 162 1.32 -30.23 6.54
C SER A 162 0.83 -30.56 5.13
N GLN A 163 1.44 -31.55 4.48
CA GLN A 163 1.09 -32.00 3.13
C GLN A 163 1.19 -33.52 3.06
N ASP A 164 0.31 -34.14 2.27
CA ASP A 164 0.34 -35.55 1.94
C ASP A 164 -0.06 -35.79 0.47
N GLU A 165 -0.35 -37.04 0.12
CA GLU A 165 -0.78 -37.43 -1.23
C GLU A 165 -2.18 -36.96 -1.63
N ASN A 166 -3.01 -36.53 -0.67
CA ASN A 166 -4.38 -36.06 -0.89
C ASN A 166 -4.47 -34.54 -1.01
N GLY A 167 -3.42 -33.80 -0.64
CA GLY A 167 -3.37 -32.35 -0.73
C GLY A 167 -2.54 -31.71 0.39
N TRP A 168 -3.00 -30.56 0.87
CA TRP A 168 -2.35 -29.85 1.97
C TRP A 168 -3.34 -29.41 3.03
N TYR A 169 -2.81 -29.23 4.23
CA TYR A 169 -3.57 -28.97 5.44
C TYR A 169 -2.97 -27.77 6.16
N ALA A 170 -3.83 -26.96 6.74
CA ALA A 170 -3.40 -25.79 7.46
C ALA A 170 -4.27 -25.54 8.69
N GLU A 171 -3.61 -25.07 9.73
CA GLU A 171 -4.26 -24.52 10.91
C GLU A 171 -3.70 -23.14 11.16
N ILE A 172 -4.59 -22.19 11.41
CA ILE A 172 -4.25 -20.81 11.76
C ILE A 172 -4.93 -20.50 13.09
N ARG A 173 -4.19 -19.86 13.99
CA ARG A 173 -4.74 -19.29 15.22
C ARG A 173 -4.39 -17.81 15.31
N VAL A 174 -5.38 -16.98 15.57
CA VAL A 174 -5.23 -15.54 15.74
C VAL A 174 -5.64 -15.15 17.16
N PRO A 175 -4.72 -14.61 17.98
CA PRO A 175 -5.05 -14.16 19.32
C PRO A 175 -6.13 -13.06 19.31
N PHE A 176 -7.13 -13.15 20.18
CA PHE A 176 -8.07 -12.04 20.40
C PHE A 176 -7.38 -10.78 20.94
N SER A 177 -6.19 -10.91 21.54
CA SER A 177 -5.34 -9.78 21.92
C SER A 177 -4.80 -8.98 20.72
N THR A 178 -4.87 -9.55 19.52
CA THR A 178 -4.47 -8.91 18.25
C THR A 178 -5.65 -8.47 17.39
N LEU A 179 -6.85 -8.95 17.71
CA LEU A 179 -8.09 -8.60 17.04
C LEU A 179 -8.86 -7.61 17.91
N PRO A 180 -8.97 -6.34 17.52
CA PRO A 180 -9.81 -5.40 18.22
C PRO A 180 -11.29 -5.75 18.03
N PHE A 181 -12.09 -5.86 19.09
CA PHE A 181 -13.50 -6.28 18.96
C PHE A 181 -14.45 -5.59 19.92
N GLN A 182 -15.73 -5.50 19.51
CA GLN A 182 -16.79 -4.95 20.35
C GLN A 182 -17.50 -6.06 21.13
N LEU A 183 -17.58 -5.88 22.44
CA LEU A 183 -18.41 -6.73 23.31
C LEU A 183 -19.74 -6.02 23.56
N ALA A 184 -20.85 -6.63 23.14
CA ALA A 184 -22.19 -6.13 23.36
C ALA A 184 -23.05 -7.24 23.99
N ASN A 185 -23.56 -7.01 25.20
CA ASN A 185 -24.41 -7.97 25.93
C ASN A 185 -23.78 -9.38 26.06
N GLY A 186 -22.47 -9.46 26.29
CA GLY A 186 -21.74 -10.73 26.43
C GLY A 186 -21.44 -11.44 25.10
N LYS A 187 -21.83 -10.86 23.96
CA LYS A 187 -21.63 -11.41 22.63
C LYS A 187 -20.67 -10.55 21.82
N VAL A 188 -19.90 -11.20 20.96
CA VAL A 188 -19.04 -10.58 19.96
C VAL A 188 -19.54 -11.03 18.60
N ILE A 189 -19.77 -10.07 17.70
CA ILE A 189 -20.18 -10.34 16.32
C ILE A 189 -19.02 -9.90 15.42
N MET A 190 -18.61 -10.76 14.51
CA MET A 190 -17.60 -10.46 13.49
C MET A 190 -18.11 -10.87 12.11
N GLY A 191 -17.80 -10.08 11.08
CA GLY A 191 -17.95 -10.52 9.70
C GLY A 191 -16.76 -11.37 9.29
N ILE A 192 -16.97 -12.53 8.67
CA ILE A 192 -15.88 -13.39 8.17
C ILE A 192 -16.15 -13.81 6.73
N THR A 193 -15.11 -13.72 5.89
CA THR A 193 -15.02 -14.43 4.60
C THR A 193 -13.83 -15.36 4.64
N VAL A 194 -14.04 -16.65 4.37
CA VAL A 194 -12.97 -17.64 4.21
C VAL A 194 -12.66 -17.89 2.75
N MET A 195 -11.41 -18.25 2.45
CA MET A 195 -10.86 -18.16 1.10
C MET A 195 -9.81 -19.24 0.84
N ARG A 196 -9.82 -19.81 -0.37
CA ARG A 196 -8.73 -20.63 -0.95
C ARG A 196 -8.46 -20.16 -2.38
N TYR A 197 -7.20 -20.03 -2.74
CA TYR A 197 -6.77 -19.80 -4.12
C TYR A 197 -5.92 -20.95 -4.63
N ILE A 198 -6.28 -21.45 -5.82
CA ILE A 198 -5.59 -22.54 -6.52
C ILE A 198 -4.91 -21.92 -7.75
N ALA A 199 -3.60 -21.70 -7.64
CA ALA A 199 -2.84 -20.93 -8.62
C ALA A 199 -2.88 -21.58 -10.01
N ARG A 200 -2.66 -22.90 -10.13
CA ARG A 200 -2.62 -23.57 -11.46
C ARG A 200 -3.91 -23.42 -12.27
N ASN A 201 -5.05 -23.29 -11.60
CA ASN A 201 -6.37 -23.13 -12.23
C ASN A 201 -6.82 -21.66 -12.30
N SER A 202 -6.08 -20.73 -11.70
CA SER A 202 -6.55 -19.36 -11.42
C SER A 202 -7.92 -19.37 -10.71
N GLU A 203 -8.17 -20.40 -9.90
CA GLU A 203 -9.44 -20.62 -9.23
C GLU A 203 -9.40 -20.00 -7.83
N PHE A 204 -10.44 -19.25 -7.52
CA PHE A 204 -10.61 -18.64 -6.22
C PHE A 204 -11.92 -19.14 -5.64
N GLN A 205 -11.86 -19.76 -4.47
CA GLN A 205 -13.00 -20.32 -3.75
C GLN A 205 -13.23 -19.51 -2.47
N ILE A 206 -14.49 -19.21 -2.18
CA ILE A 206 -14.86 -18.37 -1.04
C ILE A 206 -16.11 -18.91 -0.31
N HIS A 207 -16.27 -18.47 0.93
CA HIS A 207 -17.55 -18.48 1.64
C HIS A 207 -17.65 -17.22 2.51
N PRO A 208 -18.76 -16.46 2.50
CA PRO A 208 -20.00 -16.70 1.75
C PRO A 208 -19.86 -16.40 0.24
N ALA A 209 -20.93 -16.67 -0.53
CA ALA A 209 -20.99 -16.33 -1.95
C ALA A 209 -21.07 -14.81 -2.15
N ILE A 210 -19.96 -14.19 -2.58
CA ILE A 210 -19.86 -12.76 -2.88
C ILE A 210 -19.62 -12.58 -4.38
N PRO A 211 -20.48 -11.87 -5.15
CA PRO A 211 -20.28 -11.72 -6.60
C PRO A 211 -19.01 -10.93 -6.98
N PRO A 212 -18.32 -11.29 -8.08
CA PRO A 212 -17.12 -10.60 -8.58
C PRO A 212 -17.40 -9.22 -9.24
N ASP A 213 -18.63 -8.71 -9.14
CA ASP A 213 -19.07 -7.46 -9.80
C ASP A 213 -18.28 -6.22 -9.34
N PHE A 214 -17.63 -6.30 -8.17
CA PHE A 214 -16.76 -5.27 -7.59
C PHE A 214 -15.28 -5.45 -7.94
N GLY A 215 -14.95 -6.46 -8.75
CA GLY A 215 -13.59 -6.77 -9.21
C GLY A 215 -12.82 -7.74 -8.34
N ASP A 216 -11.49 -7.74 -8.50
CA ASP A 216 -10.59 -8.70 -7.84
C ASP A 216 -10.62 -8.64 -6.29
N PHE A 217 -11.07 -7.52 -5.71
CA PHE A 217 -11.17 -7.34 -4.26
C PHE A 217 -12.57 -7.58 -3.68
N SER A 218 -13.56 -8.00 -4.48
CA SER A 218 -14.94 -8.25 -4.03
C SER A 218 -15.02 -9.16 -2.80
N ALA A 219 -14.24 -10.24 -2.78
CA ALA A 219 -14.21 -11.21 -1.67
C ALA A 219 -13.74 -10.60 -0.32
N TYR A 220 -13.10 -9.44 -0.36
CA TYR A 220 -12.56 -8.76 0.82
C TYR A 220 -13.51 -7.71 1.38
N LYS A 221 -14.68 -7.47 0.76
CA LYS A 221 -15.66 -6.45 1.18
C LYS A 221 -16.30 -6.80 2.53
N PRO A 222 -15.98 -6.07 3.62
CA PRO A 222 -16.58 -6.26 4.94
C PRO A 222 -18.12 -6.18 4.94
N SER A 223 -18.69 -5.32 4.10
CA SER A 223 -20.15 -5.17 3.97
C SER A 223 -20.89 -6.42 3.48
N LEU A 224 -20.18 -7.37 2.86
CA LEU A 224 -20.75 -8.59 2.28
C LEU A 224 -20.31 -9.87 3.02
N MET A 225 -19.61 -9.73 4.15
CA MET A 225 -19.14 -10.86 4.95
C MET A 225 -20.28 -11.53 5.73
N GLN A 226 -20.16 -12.84 5.96
CA GLN A 226 -21.09 -13.58 6.82
C GLN A 226 -20.86 -13.17 8.27
N GLU A 227 -21.93 -12.78 8.97
CA GLU A 227 -21.86 -12.47 10.39
C GLU A 227 -21.82 -13.75 11.23
N TYR A 228 -20.85 -13.80 12.14
CA TYR A 228 -20.69 -14.86 13.12
C TYR A 228 -20.74 -14.32 14.54
N VAL A 229 -21.36 -15.07 15.45
CA VAL A 229 -21.50 -14.72 16.86
C VAL A 229 -20.69 -15.66 17.75
N MET A 230 -19.95 -15.07 18.69
CA MET A 230 -19.20 -15.74 19.75
C MET A 230 -19.75 -15.29 21.11
N ASP A 231 -20.13 -16.25 21.95
CA ASP A 231 -20.66 -16.01 23.29
C ASP A 231 -19.61 -16.32 24.36
N GLY A 232 -19.57 -15.51 25.42
CA GLY A 232 -18.71 -15.73 26.58
C GLY A 232 -17.25 -15.28 26.42
N LEU A 233 -16.90 -14.58 25.33
CA LEU A 233 -15.55 -14.05 25.12
C LEU A 233 -15.27 -12.89 26.09
N GLN A 234 -14.11 -12.92 26.74
CA GLN A 234 -13.68 -11.85 27.65
C GLN A 234 -12.66 -10.91 27.01
N ALA A 235 -12.80 -9.63 27.30
CA ALA A 235 -11.86 -8.59 26.91
C ALA A 235 -10.51 -8.77 27.62
N LYS A 236 -9.42 -8.92 26.87
CA LYS A 236 -8.04 -8.89 27.38
C LYS A 236 -7.35 -7.62 26.91
N LYS A 237 -6.49 -7.05 27.76
CA LYS A 237 -5.72 -5.84 27.46
C LYS A 237 -4.29 -6.24 27.08
N PRO A 238 -3.98 -6.39 25.78
CA PRO A 238 -2.62 -6.73 25.36
C PRO A 238 -1.61 -5.70 25.87
N PHE A 239 -0.47 -6.18 26.37
CA PHE A 239 0.70 -5.35 26.60
C PHE A 239 1.94 -5.98 25.96
N TYR A 240 2.51 -5.26 25.00
CA TYR A 240 3.72 -5.66 24.29
C TYR A 240 4.86 -4.70 24.59
N ILE A 241 6.04 -5.26 24.84
CA ILE A 241 7.29 -4.51 25.04
C ILE A 241 8.31 -5.02 24.03
N THR A 242 8.86 -4.14 23.20
CA THR A 242 9.82 -4.48 22.16
C THR A 242 11.09 -3.64 22.31
N PRO A 243 12.07 -4.08 23.12
CA PRO A 243 13.43 -3.54 23.00
C PRO A 243 14.05 -3.91 21.66
N TYR A 244 14.92 -3.04 21.18
CA TYR A 244 15.81 -3.34 20.08
C TYR A 244 17.21 -2.76 20.32
N VAL A 245 18.19 -3.35 19.64
CA VAL A 245 19.56 -2.83 19.54
C VAL A 245 19.97 -2.87 18.07
N LEU A 246 20.63 -1.79 17.62
CA LEU A 246 21.22 -1.64 16.31
C LEU A 246 22.71 -1.32 16.49
N THR A 247 23.58 -1.99 15.73
CA THR A 247 25.00 -1.65 15.72
C THR A 247 25.60 -1.87 14.35
N GLY A 248 26.68 -1.16 14.03
CA GLY A 248 27.31 -1.28 12.74
C GLY A 248 28.39 -0.24 12.48
N LEU A 249 28.68 -0.06 11.20
CA LEU A 249 29.63 0.92 10.68
C LEU A 249 29.00 1.58 9.47
N GLU A 250 28.95 2.91 9.49
CA GLU A 250 28.62 3.73 8.35
C GLU A 250 29.87 4.43 7.87
N SER A 251 30.04 4.50 6.56
CA SER A 251 31.10 5.25 5.92
C SER A 251 30.53 6.07 4.79
N THR A 252 30.60 7.38 4.92
CA THR A 252 30.20 8.36 3.92
C THR A 252 31.45 9.05 3.41
N ASN A 253 31.43 9.50 2.15
CA ASN A 253 32.52 10.30 1.62
C ASN A 253 31.99 11.72 1.40
N THR A 254 32.47 12.65 2.21
CA THR A 254 32.09 14.07 2.19
C THR A 254 33.22 14.89 1.58
N LEU A 255 32.87 16.03 0.98
CA LEU A 255 33.88 16.98 0.50
C LEU A 255 34.61 17.59 1.71
N ASN A 256 35.93 17.74 1.60
CA ASN A 256 36.68 18.52 2.58
C ASN A 256 36.27 20.01 2.55
N ASP A 257 36.63 20.77 3.57
CA ASP A 257 36.25 22.20 3.71
C ASP A 257 36.64 23.08 2.49
N ASN A 258 37.67 22.66 1.74
CA ASN A 258 38.13 23.39 0.55
C ASN A 258 37.48 22.89 -0.75
N GLU A 259 36.58 21.90 -0.70
CA GLU A 259 35.93 21.25 -1.84
C GLU A 259 36.92 20.70 -2.89
N THR A 260 38.07 20.20 -2.43
CA THR A 260 39.20 19.74 -3.28
C THR A 260 39.40 18.24 -3.29
N GLU A 261 38.82 17.51 -2.34
CA GLU A 261 38.85 16.05 -2.29
C GLU A 261 37.70 15.52 -1.45
N TYR A 262 37.34 14.25 -1.70
CA TYR A 262 36.42 13.51 -0.86
C TYR A 262 37.19 12.75 0.22
N VAL A 263 36.76 12.91 1.47
CA VAL A 263 37.37 12.26 2.63
C VAL A 263 36.37 11.26 3.21
N PRO A 264 36.78 10.01 3.48
CA PRO A 264 35.91 9.05 4.13
C PRO A 264 35.72 9.42 5.60
N GLU A 265 34.48 9.67 5.96
CA GLU A 265 34.03 9.73 7.35
C GLU A 265 33.52 8.33 7.74
N GLN A 266 33.95 7.84 8.90
CA GLN A 266 33.56 6.53 9.40
C GLN A 266 32.95 6.68 10.78
N GLU A 267 31.70 6.30 10.91
CA GLU A 267 30.95 6.42 12.15
C GLU A 267 30.51 5.04 12.64
N PRO A 268 30.96 4.61 13.84
CA PRO A 268 30.40 3.44 14.47
C PRO A 268 28.96 3.74 14.90
N VAL A 269 28.03 2.89 14.47
CA VAL A 269 26.62 3.01 14.86
C VAL A 269 26.38 2.14 16.09
N PHE A 270 25.80 2.75 17.13
CA PHE A 270 25.26 2.03 18.27
C PHE A 270 23.99 2.72 18.76
N GLU A 271 22.86 2.05 18.57
CA GLU A 271 21.55 2.53 19.02
C GLU A 271 20.82 1.46 19.80
N ALA A 272 20.03 1.88 20.78
CA ALA A 272 19.10 1.03 21.48
C ALA A 272 17.83 1.80 21.76
N GLY A 273 16.68 1.15 21.65
CA GLY A 273 15.40 1.77 21.91
C GLY A 273 14.34 0.79 22.36
N LEU A 274 13.17 1.33 22.61
CA LEU A 274 12.07 0.62 23.25
C LEU A 274 10.73 1.08 22.67
N ASP A 275 9.96 0.12 22.18
CA ASP A 275 8.57 0.33 21.79
C ASP A 275 7.64 -0.39 22.76
N LEU A 276 6.55 0.27 23.15
CA LEU A 276 5.50 -0.27 24.01
C LEU A 276 4.17 -0.17 23.27
N LYS A 277 3.36 -1.23 23.33
CA LYS A 277 1.98 -1.23 22.82
C LYS A 277 1.05 -1.72 23.91
N TYR A 278 0.04 -0.92 24.24
CA TYR A 278 -0.90 -1.19 25.32
C TYR A 278 -2.35 -1.01 24.85
N GLY A 279 -3.15 -2.07 24.96
CA GLY A 279 -4.60 -2.00 24.74
C GLY A 279 -5.30 -1.36 25.93
N ILE A 280 -5.60 -0.06 25.87
CA ILE A 280 -6.34 0.66 26.92
C ILE A 280 -7.71 -0.02 27.15
N THR A 281 -8.38 -0.34 26.03
CA THR A 281 -9.59 -1.17 25.92
C THR A 281 -9.48 -2.00 24.63
N ASN A 282 -10.41 -2.91 24.37
CA ASN A 282 -10.43 -3.68 23.10
C ASN A 282 -10.53 -2.80 21.84
N ASN A 283 -10.93 -1.53 22.01
CA ASN A 283 -11.15 -0.60 20.92
C ASN A 283 -10.16 0.56 20.89
N TRP A 284 -9.22 0.62 21.85
CA TRP A 284 -8.27 1.73 21.99
C TRP A 284 -6.87 1.20 22.29
N THR A 285 -5.92 1.60 21.44
CA THR A 285 -4.51 1.23 21.53
C THR A 285 -3.66 2.47 21.78
N LEU A 286 -2.71 2.34 22.71
CA LEU A 286 -1.64 3.28 22.98
C LEU A 286 -0.32 2.66 22.52
N ASP A 287 0.39 3.35 21.65
CA ASP A 287 1.78 3.04 21.29
C ASP A 287 2.70 4.12 21.84
N LEU A 288 3.76 3.72 22.51
CA LEU A 288 4.82 4.59 23.00
C LEU A 288 6.14 4.12 22.45
N SER A 289 7.02 5.06 22.19
CA SER A 289 8.27 4.78 21.52
C SER A 289 9.36 5.69 22.06
N VAL A 290 10.52 5.12 22.37
CA VAL A 290 11.69 5.84 22.87
C VAL A 290 12.90 5.43 22.04
N ASN A 291 13.59 6.43 21.49
CA ASN A 291 14.72 6.28 20.58
C ASN A 291 14.44 5.20 19.55
N THR A 292 13.45 5.38 18.71
CA THR A 292 12.98 4.29 17.85
C THR A 292 13.73 4.25 16.53
N ASP A 293 14.06 3.03 16.11
CA ASP A 293 14.78 2.82 14.87
C ASP A 293 13.79 2.93 13.70
N PHE A 294 13.76 4.15 13.18
CA PHE A 294 13.06 4.53 11.98
C PHE A 294 13.97 4.56 10.75
N ALA A 295 15.23 4.14 10.86
CA ALA A 295 16.05 3.92 9.69
C ALA A 295 15.50 2.71 8.92
N GLN A 296 15.34 2.86 7.61
CA GLN A 296 14.88 1.75 6.79
C GLN A 296 16.03 0.76 6.62
N VAL A 297 15.84 -0.44 7.18
CA VAL A 297 16.70 -1.61 6.93
C VAL A 297 16.62 -2.03 5.45
N GLU A 298 15.59 -1.58 4.72
CA GLU A 298 15.44 -1.75 3.28
C GLU A 298 15.92 -0.50 2.53
N ALA A 299 16.87 -0.66 1.60
CA ALA A 299 17.21 0.39 0.66
C ALA A 299 16.03 0.64 -0.31
N ASP A 300 15.74 1.91 -0.58
CA ASP A 300 14.82 2.29 -1.64
C ASP A 300 15.46 1.99 -3.01
N ASP A 301 14.67 1.48 -3.96
CA ASP A 301 15.12 1.23 -5.32
C ASP A 301 15.41 2.56 -6.05
N GLN A 302 16.50 2.65 -6.84
CA GLN A 302 16.68 3.85 -7.68
C GLN A 302 15.62 3.85 -8.78
N GLN A 303 15.02 5.01 -9.03
CA GLN A 303 14.02 5.22 -10.07
C GLN A 303 14.51 6.33 -11.01
N VAL A 304 14.33 6.12 -12.32
CA VAL A 304 14.58 7.19 -13.29
C VAL A 304 13.42 8.18 -13.23
N ASN A 305 13.68 9.41 -12.78
CA ASN A 305 12.70 10.47 -12.79
C ASN A 305 12.86 11.36 -14.03
N LEU A 306 12.05 11.13 -15.07
CA LEU A 306 12.03 11.95 -16.29
C LEU A 306 10.98 13.07 -16.23
N THR A 307 10.61 13.48 -15.03
CA THR A 307 9.60 14.51 -14.79
C THR A 307 10.15 15.56 -13.85
N ARG A 308 9.62 16.77 -13.92
CA ARG A 308 9.93 17.87 -12.99
C ARG A 308 9.36 17.71 -11.58
N PHE A 309 8.81 16.54 -11.23
CA PHE A 309 8.10 16.33 -9.96
C PHE A 309 8.82 15.32 -9.07
N ASN A 310 8.74 15.54 -7.76
CA ASN A 310 9.29 14.61 -6.77
C ASN A 310 8.54 13.27 -6.74
N LEU A 311 9.29 12.19 -6.53
CA LEU A 311 8.75 10.85 -6.41
C LEU A 311 8.09 10.62 -5.05
N PHE A 312 7.03 9.81 -5.03
CA PHE A 312 6.34 9.40 -3.81
C PHE A 312 6.84 8.02 -3.37
N PHE A 313 7.33 7.91 -2.14
CA PHE A 313 7.74 6.63 -1.55
C PHE A 313 6.73 6.15 -0.51
N PRO A 314 6.32 4.87 -0.50
CA PRO A 314 5.45 4.35 0.55
C PRO A 314 6.17 4.35 1.91
N GLU A 315 5.39 4.49 2.97
CA GLU A 315 5.87 4.29 4.35
C GLU A 315 6.04 2.78 4.61
N LYS A 316 7.09 2.40 5.33
CA LYS A 316 7.40 1.00 5.69
C LYS A 316 7.67 0.79 7.18
N ARG A 317 7.86 1.87 7.95
CA ARG A 317 8.19 1.81 9.37
C ARG A 317 6.95 1.38 10.17
N LEU A 318 7.10 0.31 10.97
CA LEU A 318 5.99 -0.37 11.65
C LEU A 318 5.14 0.57 12.52
N PHE A 319 5.77 1.52 13.23
CA PHE A 319 5.04 2.51 14.02
C PHE A 319 4.02 3.26 13.18
N PHE A 320 4.28 3.60 11.92
CA PHE A 320 3.35 4.36 11.08
C PHE A 320 2.36 3.48 10.30
N GLN A 321 2.57 2.16 10.22
CA GLN A 321 1.70 1.24 9.48
C GLN A 321 0.43 0.87 10.24
N GLU A 322 0.55 0.66 11.53
CA GLU A 322 -0.58 0.22 12.37
C GLU A 322 -1.72 1.24 12.32
N ARG A 323 -2.88 0.82 11.80
CA ARG A 323 -4.06 1.67 11.59
C ARG A 323 -3.76 2.98 10.83
N ALA A 324 -2.79 2.96 9.92
CA ALA A 324 -2.42 4.14 9.12
C ALA A 324 -3.62 4.79 8.40
N GLY A 325 -4.62 3.98 8.01
CA GLY A 325 -5.85 4.42 7.37
C GLY A 325 -6.61 5.52 8.07
N ILE A 326 -6.57 5.58 9.41
CA ILE A 326 -7.27 6.64 10.14
C ILE A 326 -6.72 8.02 9.74
N PHE A 327 -5.40 8.14 9.62
CA PHE A 327 -4.70 9.37 9.25
C PHE A 327 -4.67 9.61 7.73
N ASN A 328 -5.25 8.72 6.92
CA ASN A 328 -5.29 8.87 5.48
C ASN A 328 -6.23 10.01 5.07
N TYR A 329 -5.62 11.14 4.69
CA TYR A 329 -6.29 12.29 4.11
C TYR A 329 -5.58 12.63 2.79
N ASN A 330 -5.94 11.95 1.71
CA ASN A 330 -5.42 12.20 0.37
C ASN A 330 -6.34 13.15 -0.43
N PHE A 331 -5.89 13.69 -1.57
CA PHE A 331 -6.71 14.49 -2.49
C PHE A 331 -6.94 13.74 -3.82
N GLY A 332 -7.16 12.42 -3.75
CA GLY A 332 -7.51 11.58 -4.89
C GLY A 332 -6.32 11.01 -5.68
N ARG A 333 -5.08 11.29 -5.26
CA ARG A 333 -3.82 10.73 -5.79
C ARG A 333 -2.74 10.66 -4.69
N THR A 334 -1.50 10.99 -5.01
CA THR A 334 -0.34 11.06 -4.12
C THR A 334 -0.47 12.19 -3.09
N ASP A 335 -1.04 13.33 -3.52
CA ASP A 335 -1.29 14.49 -2.68
C ASP A 335 -2.03 14.12 -1.41
N ARG A 336 -1.50 14.50 -0.25
CA ARG A 336 -2.07 14.17 1.06
C ARG A 336 -1.64 15.16 2.13
N LEU A 337 -2.52 15.38 3.09
CA LEU A 337 -2.29 16.32 4.20
C LEU A 337 -1.32 15.74 5.25
N PHE A 338 -1.26 14.41 5.37
CA PHE A 338 -0.29 13.73 6.23
C PHE A 338 0.49 12.66 5.45
N TYR A 339 1.82 12.80 5.48
CA TYR A 339 2.78 11.88 4.90
C TYR A 339 3.89 11.62 5.93
N SER A 340 3.81 10.48 6.60
CA SER A 340 4.69 10.14 7.72
C SER A 340 6.19 10.14 7.40
N ARG A 341 6.59 9.95 6.13
CA ARG A 341 7.99 10.07 5.70
C ARG A 341 8.56 11.49 5.81
N ARG A 342 7.74 12.51 6.10
CA ARG A 342 8.19 13.84 6.52
C ARG A 342 8.75 13.88 7.95
N ILE A 343 8.52 12.84 8.75
CA ILE A 343 8.96 12.76 10.15
C ILE A 343 10.20 11.87 10.22
N GLY A 344 11.31 12.41 10.72
CA GLY A 344 12.59 11.70 10.89
C GLY A 344 13.40 11.52 9.59
N ILE A 345 13.13 12.32 8.56
CA ILE A 345 13.93 12.39 7.33
C ILE A 345 14.00 13.85 6.89
N TYR A 346 15.20 14.34 6.61
CA TYR A 346 15.45 15.68 6.07
C TYR A 346 16.44 15.59 4.91
N ASP A 347 16.05 16.10 3.75
CA ASP A 347 16.83 16.02 2.50
C ASP A 347 17.36 14.62 2.16
N GLY A 348 16.56 13.59 2.45
CA GLY A 348 16.92 12.19 2.22
C GLY A 348 17.78 11.56 3.32
N THR A 349 18.28 12.35 4.26
CA THR A 349 19.07 11.91 5.41
C THR A 349 18.15 11.55 6.58
N PRO A 350 18.26 10.35 7.17
CA PRO A 350 17.53 9.99 8.39
C PRO A 350 17.91 10.93 9.55
N ILE A 351 16.90 11.40 10.28
CA ILE A 351 17.10 12.12 11.55
C ILE A 351 16.57 11.25 12.67
N ARG A 352 17.33 11.18 13.77
CA ARG A 352 16.92 10.50 14.99
C ARG A 352 15.59 11.03 15.53
N ILE A 353 14.76 10.12 16.03
CA ILE A 353 13.50 10.45 16.71
C ILE A 353 13.64 10.06 18.18
N TYR A 354 13.66 11.05 19.08
CA TYR A 354 13.83 10.82 20.51
C TYR A 354 12.72 9.97 21.11
N GLY A 355 11.49 10.15 20.59
CA GLY A 355 10.36 9.33 20.98
C GLY A 355 9.05 9.83 20.39
N GLY A 356 8.01 9.04 20.62
CA GLY A 356 6.68 9.34 20.12
C GLY A 356 5.58 8.62 20.88
N VAL A 357 4.38 9.16 20.73
CA VAL A 357 3.14 8.58 21.23
C VAL A 357 2.14 8.50 20.10
N ARG A 358 1.39 7.40 20.05
CA ARG A 358 0.20 7.29 19.23
C ARG A 358 -0.94 6.73 20.07
N VAL A 359 -2.13 7.30 19.91
CA VAL A 359 -3.37 6.76 20.45
C VAL A 359 -4.35 6.64 19.32
N VAL A 360 -4.86 5.43 19.09
CA VAL A 360 -5.86 5.17 18.05
C VAL A 360 -6.97 4.33 18.62
N GLY A 361 -8.21 4.67 18.31
CA GLY A 361 -9.33 3.90 18.79
C GLY A 361 -10.67 4.32 18.26
N ARG A 362 -11.68 3.54 18.67
CA ARG A 362 -13.07 3.70 18.25
C ARG A 362 -13.99 3.77 19.45
N SER A 363 -14.97 4.65 19.39
CA SER A 363 -16.06 4.76 20.36
C SER A 363 -17.39 4.98 19.63
N GLY A 364 -18.19 3.91 19.51
CA GLY A 364 -19.45 3.92 18.76
C GLY A 364 -19.24 4.32 17.28
N PRO A 365 -19.86 5.40 16.79
CA PRO A 365 -19.70 5.85 15.40
C PRO A 365 -18.41 6.64 15.15
N TRP A 366 -17.60 6.89 16.18
CA TRP A 366 -16.41 7.74 16.12
C TRP A 366 -15.12 6.93 16.03
N ASP A 367 -14.28 7.28 15.07
CA ASP A 367 -12.88 6.87 14.98
C ASP A 367 -11.98 8.05 15.36
N VAL A 368 -11.03 7.83 16.26
CA VAL A 368 -10.13 8.87 16.77
C VAL A 368 -8.68 8.40 16.69
N GLY A 369 -7.81 9.28 16.20
CA GLY A 369 -6.38 9.06 16.10
C GLY A 369 -5.61 10.29 16.56
N PHE A 370 -4.57 10.07 17.36
CA PHE A 370 -3.60 11.07 17.77
C PHE A 370 -2.19 10.50 17.62
N LEU A 371 -1.27 11.31 17.13
CA LEU A 371 0.15 10.97 17.02
C LEU A 371 0.97 12.22 17.38
N SER A 372 2.05 12.05 18.13
CA SER A 372 3.05 13.10 18.35
C SER A 372 4.45 12.48 18.43
N MET A 373 5.42 13.14 17.82
CA MET A 373 6.82 12.71 17.79
C MET A 373 7.78 13.87 17.92
N GLN A 374 8.93 13.63 18.54
CA GLN A 374 10.01 14.61 18.67
C GLN A 374 11.25 14.15 17.91
N THR A 375 11.72 14.97 16.97
CA THR A 375 12.94 14.74 16.18
C THR A 375 14.15 15.46 16.77
N GLU A 376 15.34 14.95 16.51
CA GLU A 376 16.61 15.63 16.78
C GLU A 376 16.81 16.85 15.86
N SER A 377 17.70 17.76 16.24
CA SER A 377 18.15 18.86 15.36
C SER A 377 19.20 18.36 14.37
N ILE A 378 19.15 18.86 13.14
CA ILE A 378 20.18 18.62 12.12
C ILE A 378 20.52 19.94 11.42
N ASP A 379 21.81 20.23 11.27
CA ASP A 379 22.32 21.45 10.63
C ASP A 379 21.63 22.73 11.14
N THR A 380 20.87 23.39 10.26
CA THR A 380 20.11 24.62 10.55
C THR A 380 18.69 24.36 11.07
N VAL A 381 18.24 23.10 11.04
CA VAL A 381 16.91 22.67 11.47
C VAL A 381 16.94 22.32 12.96
N HIS A 382 16.19 23.08 13.75
CA HIS A 382 16.04 22.80 15.17
C HIS A 382 15.20 21.54 15.41
N SER A 383 15.34 20.97 16.62
CA SER A 383 14.48 19.88 17.07
C SER A 383 13.01 20.28 16.98
N GLN A 384 12.21 19.41 16.37
CA GLN A 384 10.81 19.69 16.04
C GLN A 384 9.86 18.65 16.65
N ASN A 385 8.71 19.12 17.13
CA ASN A 385 7.57 18.28 17.42
C ASN A 385 6.67 18.18 16.18
N HIS A 386 6.24 16.98 15.86
CA HIS A 386 5.30 16.69 14.79
C HIS A 386 4.08 16.02 15.39
N ALA A 387 2.92 16.65 15.31
CA ALA A 387 1.67 16.16 15.86
C ALA A 387 0.57 16.02 14.79
N VAL A 388 -0.25 15.01 14.93
CA VAL A 388 -1.41 14.75 14.07
C VAL A 388 -2.59 14.35 14.94
N PHE A 389 -3.73 15.01 14.74
CA PHE A 389 -5.00 14.64 15.33
C PHE A 389 -6.02 14.39 14.23
N ARG A 390 -6.80 13.32 14.39
CA ARG A 390 -7.82 12.90 13.45
C ARG A 390 -9.06 12.44 14.20
N VAL A 391 -10.20 12.85 13.70
CA VAL A 391 -11.49 12.28 14.10
C VAL A 391 -12.35 12.05 12.86
N LYS A 392 -13.00 10.89 12.78
CA LYS A 392 -14.03 10.58 11.78
C LYS A 392 -15.30 10.13 12.49
N ARG A 393 -16.45 10.42 11.89
CA ARG A 393 -17.76 9.99 12.36
C ARG A 393 -18.57 9.42 11.21
N ARG A 394 -19.13 8.23 11.42
CA ARG A 394 -20.17 7.67 10.55
C ARG A 394 -21.48 8.43 10.74
N ILE A 395 -22.19 8.70 9.65
CA ILE A 395 -23.37 9.58 9.68
C ILE A 395 -24.66 8.93 9.16
N ILE A 396 -24.73 8.60 7.87
CA ILE A 396 -25.96 8.16 7.20
C ILE A 396 -26.06 6.63 7.23
N ASP A 397 -25.00 5.99 6.76
CA ASP A 397 -24.84 4.55 6.68
C ASP A 397 -23.38 4.18 6.97
N GLU A 398 -23.08 2.89 6.91
CA GLU A 398 -21.75 2.35 7.15
C GLU A 398 -20.71 2.89 6.17
N ASN A 399 -21.14 3.37 5.00
CA ASN A 399 -20.30 3.82 3.90
C ASN A 399 -20.25 5.35 3.78
N SER A 400 -20.80 6.07 4.76
CA SER A 400 -20.88 7.53 4.77
C SER A 400 -20.29 8.12 6.04
N ASP A 401 -19.21 8.88 5.88
CA ASP A 401 -18.45 9.48 6.97
C ASP A 401 -18.14 10.95 6.75
N VAL A 402 -17.93 11.65 7.86
CA VAL A 402 -17.35 13.00 7.91
C VAL A 402 -16.16 12.99 8.85
N GLY A 403 -15.16 13.83 8.58
CA GLY A 403 -13.94 13.86 9.35
C GLY A 403 -13.33 15.24 9.51
N PHE A 404 -12.49 15.35 10.51
CA PHE A 404 -11.58 16.47 10.76
C PHE A 404 -10.15 15.93 10.95
N ILE A 405 -9.17 16.61 10.39
CA ILE A 405 -7.74 16.34 10.62
C ILE A 405 -7.02 17.64 10.97
N LEU A 406 -6.02 17.54 11.83
CA LEU A 406 -5.08 18.61 12.15
C LEU A 406 -3.67 18.03 12.16
N THR A 407 -2.77 18.66 11.45
CA THR A 407 -1.33 18.43 11.50
C THR A 407 -0.65 19.67 12.05
N ASN A 408 0.35 19.48 12.88
CA ASN A 408 1.13 20.56 13.45
C ASN A 408 2.61 20.16 13.48
N GLN A 409 3.47 21.06 13.02
CA GLN A 409 4.90 21.01 13.24
C GLN A 409 5.29 22.26 14.02
N THR A 410 6.04 22.09 15.10
CA THR A 410 6.52 23.18 15.97
C THR A 410 7.98 22.96 16.36
N ASP A 411 8.75 24.04 16.48
CA ASP A 411 10.09 24.00 17.08
C ASP A 411 10.14 24.73 18.43
N PHE A 412 11.26 24.59 19.16
CA PHE A 412 11.46 25.26 20.44
C PHE A 412 11.68 26.79 20.34
N LYS A 413 11.81 27.34 19.14
CA LYS A 413 11.91 28.79 18.90
C LYS A 413 10.55 29.44 18.64
N GLY A 414 9.48 28.65 18.62
CA GLY A 414 8.12 29.13 18.40
C GLY A 414 7.73 29.22 16.92
N ASN A 415 8.54 28.68 16.00
CA ASN A 415 8.11 28.50 14.63
C ASN A 415 7.09 27.37 14.57
N TYR A 416 6.00 27.58 13.83
CA TYR A 416 4.97 26.58 13.67
C TYR A 416 4.39 26.60 12.26
N ASN A 417 3.96 25.42 11.81
CA ASN A 417 3.11 25.21 10.65
C ASN A 417 1.98 24.27 11.07
N THR A 418 0.74 24.74 10.97
CA THR A 418 -0.46 23.99 11.32
C THR A 418 -1.34 23.90 10.09
N THR A 419 -1.71 22.69 9.68
CA THR A 419 -2.72 22.49 8.63
C THR A 419 -3.90 21.75 9.23
N PHE A 420 -5.11 22.25 9.01
CA PHE A 420 -6.33 21.56 9.41
C PHE A 420 -7.23 21.35 8.20
N GLY A 421 -8.08 20.33 8.24
CA GLY A 421 -8.97 20.00 7.15
C GLY A 421 -10.20 19.24 7.57
N PHE A 422 -11.24 19.36 6.75
CA PHE A 422 -12.50 18.67 6.87
C PHE A 422 -12.72 17.80 5.64
N ASP A 423 -13.28 16.62 5.82
CA ASP A 423 -13.63 15.72 4.73
C ASP A 423 -14.99 15.07 4.93
N ALA A 424 -15.60 14.67 3.82
CA ALA A 424 -16.81 13.87 3.81
C ALA A 424 -16.73 12.86 2.68
N ASN A 425 -17.19 11.64 2.94
CA ASN A 425 -17.45 10.62 1.93
C ASN A 425 -18.90 10.19 2.09
N ILE A 426 -19.71 10.41 1.07
CA ILE A 426 -21.15 10.21 1.13
C ILE A 426 -21.54 9.23 0.04
N ARG A 427 -22.17 8.12 0.41
CA ARG A 427 -22.86 7.25 -0.55
C ARG A 427 -24.17 7.95 -0.94
N LEU A 428 -24.30 8.30 -2.22
CA LEU A 428 -25.51 8.96 -2.72
C LEU A 428 -26.62 7.94 -2.97
N PHE A 429 -26.30 6.90 -3.76
CA PHE A 429 -27.18 5.77 -4.09
C PHE A 429 -26.36 4.67 -4.74
N GLY A 430 -26.72 3.40 -4.49
CA GLY A 430 -25.98 2.25 -5.05
C GLY A 430 -24.47 2.39 -4.86
N GLU A 431 -23.73 2.34 -5.97
CA GLU A 431 -22.27 2.48 -6.00
C GLU A 431 -21.79 3.90 -6.32
N ASP A 432 -22.66 4.91 -6.30
CA ASP A 432 -22.34 6.30 -6.60
C ASP A 432 -22.01 7.08 -5.30
N PHE A 433 -20.81 7.66 -5.25
CA PHE A 433 -20.25 8.35 -4.08
C PHE A 433 -19.84 9.78 -4.39
N LEU A 434 -20.06 10.68 -3.44
CA LEU A 434 -19.53 12.04 -3.40
C LEU A 434 -18.49 12.14 -2.28
N SER A 435 -17.27 12.55 -2.63
CA SER A 435 -16.22 12.84 -1.67
C SER A 435 -15.85 14.33 -1.72
N LEU A 436 -15.76 14.96 -0.56
CA LEU A 436 -15.44 16.37 -0.36
C LEU A 436 -14.25 16.48 0.59
N ARG A 437 -13.30 17.36 0.27
CA ARG A 437 -12.13 17.64 1.10
C ARG A 437 -11.81 19.12 1.01
N TRP A 438 -11.53 19.74 2.15
CA TRP A 438 -11.07 21.11 2.27
C TRP A 438 -10.02 21.17 3.38
N ALA A 439 -8.93 21.89 3.14
CA ALA A 439 -7.85 22.07 4.09
C ALA A 439 -7.29 23.49 4.01
N GLN A 440 -6.73 23.95 5.12
CA GLN A 440 -6.09 25.26 5.25
C GLN A 440 -4.82 25.17 6.09
N THR A 441 -3.79 25.90 5.68
CA THR A 441 -2.52 26.05 6.39
C THR A 441 -2.47 27.38 7.14
N ILE A 442 -1.88 27.36 8.33
CA ILE A 442 -1.58 28.52 9.18
C ILE A 442 -0.12 28.39 9.61
N GLU A 443 0.67 29.42 9.41
CA GLU A 443 2.10 29.41 9.78
C GLU A 443 2.55 30.74 10.40
N ASN A 444 3.62 30.68 11.20
CA ASN A 444 4.21 31.86 11.82
C ASN A 444 4.79 32.80 10.74
N GLY A 445 4.66 34.12 10.94
CA GLY A 445 5.19 35.13 10.01
C GLY A 445 4.36 35.38 8.76
N LYS A 446 3.22 34.71 8.57
CA LYS A 446 2.27 34.95 7.46
C LYS A 446 0.95 35.56 7.92
N GLU A 447 0.27 36.24 6.99
CA GLU A 447 -1.11 36.67 7.18
C GLU A 447 -2.07 35.48 7.14
N ASN A 448 -2.46 34.98 8.31
CA ASN A 448 -3.31 33.81 8.47
C ASN A 448 -4.80 34.15 8.28
N GLN A 449 -5.20 34.52 7.06
CA GLN A 449 -6.58 34.89 6.74
C GLN A 449 -7.50 33.66 6.59
N LEU A 450 -8.48 33.50 7.47
CA LEU A 450 -9.40 32.35 7.49
C LEU A 450 -10.36 32.24 6.28
N VAL A 451 -10.50 33.30 5.48
CA VAL A 451 -11.44 33.36 4.34
C VAL A 451 -10.70 33.39 2.99
N SER A 452 -9.37 33.44 2.99
CA SER A 452 -8.59 33.44 1.74
C SER A 452 -8.56 32.04 1.12
N LEU A 453 -8.52 31.98 -0.22
CA LEU A 453 -8.28 30.74 -0.96
C LEU A 453 -6.78 30.40 -1.05
N ASP A 454 -5.89 31.35 -0.81
CA ASP A 454 -4.46 31.20 -1.00
C ASP A 454 -3.83 30.15 -0.07
N PRO A 455 -4.12 30.15 1.24
CA PRO A 455 -3.60 29.12 2.13
C PRO A 455 -4.45 27.84 2.13
N THR A 456 -5.33 27.64 1.14
CA THR A 456 -6.30 26.53 1.13
C THR A 456 -6.12 25.55 -0.02
N LYS A 457 -6.57 24.32 0.21
CA LYS A 457 -6.75 23.32 -0.84
C LYS A 457 -8.12 22.69 -0.69
N PHE A 458 -8.83 22.51 -1.80
CA PHE A 458 -10.06 21.74 -1.80
C PHE A 458 -10.12 20.75 -2.97
N TRP A 459 -10.86 19.68 -2.76
CA TRP A 459 -11.06 18.61 -3.73
C TRP A 459 -12.47 18.06 -3.59
N ILE A 460 -13.15 17.96 -4.72
CA ILE A 460 -14.51 17.45 -4.85
C ILE A 460 -14.44 16.31 -5.85
N SER A 461 -15.01 15.16 -5.54
CA SER A 461 -15.06 14.04 -6.48
C SER A 461 -16.38 13.30 -6.43
N MET A 462 -16.88 12.97 -7.63
CA MET A 462 -18.00 12.07 -7.82
C MET A 462 -17.50 10.81 -8.52
N SER A 463 -17.85 9.64 -8.00
CA SER A 463 -17.38 8.38 -8.55
C SER A 463 -18.42 7.29 -8.47
N ARG A 464 -18.49 6.44 -9.49
CA ARG A 464 -19.19 5.15 -9.43
C ARG A 464 -18.19 4.03 -9.19
N ARG A 465 -18.37 3.32 -8.08
CA ARG A 465 -17.47 2.29 -7.52
C ARG A 465 -17.86 0.87 -7.94
N THR A 466 -18.03 0.64 -9.24
CA THR A 466 -18.21 -0.70 -9.84
C THR A 466 -17.02 -1.06 -10.71
N GLN A 467 -16.72 -2.35 -10.89
CA GLN A 467 -15.80 -2.83 -11.91
C GLN A 467 -16.50 -3.43 -13.13
N LYS A 468 -17.78 -3.80 -13.01
CA LYS A 468 -18.61 -4.30 -14.11
C LYS A 468 -19.43 -3.18 -14.75
N GLY A 469 -19.46 -3.16 -16.08
CA GLY A 469 -20.16 -2.16 -16.86
C GLY A 469 -19.53 -0.79 -16.75
N PHE A 470 -20.36 0.26 -16.68
CA PHE A 470 -19.92 1.65 -16.67
C PHE A 470 -19.47 2.11 -15.28
N SER A 471 -18.21 2.54 -15.17
CA SER A 471 -17.66 3.21 -13.99
C SER A 471 -17.08 4.57 -14.37
N TYR A 472 -17.13 5.51 -13.43
CA TYR A 472 -16.55 6.83 -13.61
C TYR A 472 -15.95 7.38 -12.32
N GLY A 473 -15.09 8.38 -12.47
CA GLY A 473 -14.54 9.19 -11.39
C GLY A 473 -14.19 10.55 -11.97
N VAL A 474 -14.92 11.59 -11.56
CA VAL A 474 -14.65 12.98 -11.93
C VAL A 474 -14.23 13.70 -10.67
N SER A 475 -13.18 14.51 -10.75
CA SER A 475 -12.65 15.28 -9.63
C SER A 475 -12.32 16.71 -10.06
N PHE A 476 -12.63 17.66 -9.19
CA PHE A 476 -12.18 19.04 -9.27
C PHE A 476 -11.32 19.33 -8.05
N SER A 477 -10.18 19.99 -8.22
CA SER A 477 -9.41 20.50 -7.09
C SER A 477 -8.74 21.81 -7.37
N ARG A 478 -8.52 22.58 -6.33
CA ARG A 478 -7.70 23.79 -6.35
C ARG A 478 -6.78 23.77 -5.14
N ARG A 479 -5.51 24.10 -5.36
CA ARG A 479 -4.50 24.37 -4.32
C ARG A 479 -4.08 25.82 -4.47
N GLY A 480 -4.28 26.64 -3.45
CA GLY A 480 -3.83 28.03 -3.45
C GLY A 480 -2.30 28.16 -3.36
N ILE A 481 -1.81 29.38 -3.57
CA ILE A 481 -0.37 29.68 -3.63
C ILE A 481 0.32 29.53 -2.27
N ASP A 482 -0.36 29.87 -1.18
CA ASP A 482 0.16 29.81 0.20
C ASP A 482 -0.17 28.50 0.94
N TYR A 483 -0.85 27.55 0.29
CA TYR A 483 -1.15 26.27 0.92
C TYR A 483 0.12 25.42 1.04
N ASN A 484 0.64 25.31 2.26
CA ASN A 484 1.92 24.66 2.57
C ASN A 484 1.82 23.64 3.73
N PRO A 485 1.31 22.42 3.50
CA PRO A 485 1.25 21.39 4.54
C PRO A 485 2.63 20.75 4.73
N VAL A 486 3.42 21.20 5.71
CA VAL A 486 4.80 20.72 5.92
C VAL A 486 4.85 19.21 6.22
N LEU A 487 3.87 18.69 6.97
CA LEU A 487 3.70 17.25 7.23
C LEU A 487 3.01 16.49 6.09
N GLY A 488 2.66 17.16 5.00
CA GLY A 488 2.00 16.59 3.83
C GLY A 488 2.95 16.23 2.69
N PHE A 489 2.35 15.79 1.59
CA PHE A 489 3.03 15.59 0.31
C PHE A 489 2.19 16.22 -0.79
N GLU A 490 2.81 17.08 -1.59
CA GLU A 490 2.16 17.82 -2.67
C GLU A 490 3.07 17.70 -3.91
N VAL A 491 2.53 17.22 -5.02
CA VAL A 491 3.30 17.07 -6.27
C VAL A 491 3.46 18.41 -6.98
N ARG A 492 2.47 19.30 -6.83
CA ARG A 492 2.38 20.55 -7.56
C ARG A 492 1.90 21.66 -6.66
N GLU A 493 2.24 22.88 -7.07
CA GLU A 493 1.86 24.10 -6.38
C GLU A 493 0.88 24.93 -7.21
N ASN A 494 0.13 25.81 -6.53
CA ASN A 494 -0.68 26.86 -7.14
C ASN A 494 -1.53 26.50 -8.38
N PHE A 495 -2.34 25.44 -8.32
CA PHE A 495 -3.08 24.95 -9.48
C PHE A 495 -4.59 24.79 -9.25
N THR A 496 -5.33 24.81 -10.35
CA THR A 496 -6.68 24.27 -10.48
C THR A 496 -6.63 23.04 -11.39
N ARG A 497 -7.38 21.99 -11.08
CA ARG A 497 -7.29 20.70 -11.76
C ARG A 497 -8.65 20.05 -11.94
N VAL A 498 -8.85 19.47 -13.12
CA VAL A 498 -9.95 18.53 -13.40
C VAL A 498 -9.35 17.17 -13.71
N GLY A 499 -9.74 16.15 -12.96
CA GLY A 499 -9.34 14.77 -13.19
C GLY A 499 -10.52 13.92 -13.62
N THR A 500 -10.32 13.06 -14.61
CA THR A 500 -11.37 12.19 -15.16
C THR A 500 -10.87 10.76 -15.25
N ARG A 501 -11.73 9.81 -14.89
CA ARG A 501 -11.63 8.38 -15.16
C ARG A 501 -13.00 7.93 -15.66
N ILE A 502 -13.06 7.36 -16.85
CA ILE A 502 -14.26 6.76 -17.42
C ILE A 502 -13.85 5.39 -17.93
N GLN A 503 -14.62 4.37 -17.62
CA GLN A 503 -14.33 3.00 -18.02
C GLN A 503 -15.61 2.23 -18.24
N TYR A 504 -15.61 1.36 -19.25
CA TYR A 504 -16.64 0.35 -19.43
C TYR A 504 -15.96 -1.01 -19.52
N THR A 505 -16.38 -1.95 -18.68
CA THR A 505 -15.77 -3.29 -18.61
C THR A 505 -16.82 -4.38 -18.75
N TRP A 506 -16.57 -5.27 -19.70
CA TRP A 506 -17.34 -6.50 -19.92
C TRP A 506 -16.66 -7.65 -19.17
N PHE A 507 -17.47 -8.47 -18.49
CA PHE A 507 -17.04 -9.75 -17.93
C PHE A 507 -17.62 -10.86 -18.79
N GLU A 508 -16.76 -11.80 -19.16
CA GLU A 508 -17.08 -12.84 -20.13
C GLU A 508 -17.50 -14.14 -19.44
N GLY A 509 -18.37 -14.91 -20.09
CA GLY A 509 -18.91 -16.15 -19.54
C GLY A 509 -17.93 -17.32 -19.55
N ALA A 510 -18.39 -18.47 -19.04
CA ALA A 510 -17.59 -19.69 -18.90
C ALA A 510 -16.95 -20.18 -20.22
N SER A 511 -17.57 -19.95 -21.38
CA SER A 511 -17.07 -20.39 -22.69
C SER A 511 -15.95 -19.54 -23.30
N SER A 512 -15.73 -18.31 -22.82
CA SER A 512 -14.69 -17.42 -23.35
C SER A 512 -13.30 -17.73 -22.76
N ARG A 513 -12.22 -17.41 -23.48
CA ARG A 513 -10.85 -17.39 -22.91
C ARG A 513 -10.55 -16.09 -22.17
N LEU A 514 -11.30 -15.02 -22.46
CA LEU A 514 -11.24 -13.77 -21.73
C LEU A 514 -11.98 -13.92 -20.41
N PHE A 515 -11.46 -13.27 -19.38
CA PHE A 515 -12.15 -13.06 -18.12
C PHE A 515 -12.90 -11.74 -18.16
N SER A 516 -12.20 -10.67 -18.57
CA SER A 516 -12.80 -9.36 -18.76
C SER A 516 -12.04 -8.56 -19.81
N HIS A 517 -12.70 -7.55 -20.35
CA HIS A 517 -12.06 -6.59 -21.24
C HIS A 517 -12.83 -5.28 -21.23
N GLY A 518 -12.21 -4.18 -21.63
CA GLY A 518 -12.85 -2.88 -21.50
C GLY A 518 -12.12 -1.72 -22.12
N VAL A 519 -12.88 -0.65 -22.38
CA VAL A 519 -12.36 0.65 -22.80
C VAL A 519 -12.19 1.55 -21.58
N PHE A 520 -11.16 2.39 -21.60
CA PHE A 520 -10.98 3.41 -20.59
C PHE A 520 -10.45 4.71 -21.17
N ILE A 521 -10.81 5.81 -20.51
CA ILE A 521 -10.22 7.13 -20.67
C ILE A 521 -9.89 7.63 -19.27
N ARG A 522 -8.63 7.98 -19.03
CA ARG A 522 -8.21 8.55 -17.75
C ARG A 522 -7.19 9.64 -17.94
N GLY A 523 -7.31 10.72 -17.21
CA GLY A 523 -6.44 11.87 -17.39
C GLY A 523 -6.73 12.99 -16.41
N ALA A 524 -5.96 14.06 -16.56
CA ALA A 524 -6.19 15.29 -15.84
C ALA A 524 -5.69 16.50 -16.63
N THR A 525 -6.30 17.63 -16.37
CA THR A 525 -5.89 18.94 -16.86
C THR A 525 -5.60 19.83 -15.67
N HIS A 526 -4.51 20.61 -15.75
CA HIS A 526 -4.07 21.54 -14.72
C HIS A 526 -3.95 22.93 -15.32
N TRP A 527 -4.41 23.91 -14.57
CA TRP A 527 -4.33 25.33 -14.89
C TRP A 527 -3.66 26.06 -13.74
N GLY A 528 -2.83 27.05 -14.06
CA GLY A 528 -2.25 27.94 -13.06
C GLY A 528 -3.34 28.83 -12.50
N ASN A 529 -3.37 29.01 -11.19
CA ASN A 529 -4.43 29.84 -10.58
C ASN A 529 -4.28 31.32 -10.93
N GLU A 530 -3.04 31.81 -11.04
CA GLU A 530 -2.73 33.22 -11.32
C GLU A 530 -2.75 33.50 -12.83
N THR A 531 -2.13 32.63 -13.61
CA THR A 531 -2.11 32.78 -15.08
C THR A 531 -3.47 32.50 -15.70
N MET A 532 -4.32 31.71 -15.02
CA MET A 532 -5.53 31.07 -15.57
C MET A 532 -5.27 30.27 -16.86
N GLY A 533 -3.99 30.06 -17.19
CA GLY A 533 -3.53 29.38 -18.38
C GLY A 533 -3.51 27.88 -18.16
N LEU A 534 -3.67 27.11 -19.25
CA LEU A 534 -3.37 25.69 -19.22
C LEU A 534 -1.88 25.53 -18.92
N GLU A 535 -1.51 24.76 -17.90
CA GLU A 535 -0.11 24.42 -17.62
C GLU A 535 0.24 23.05 -18.18
N SER A 536 -0.67 22.08 -18.01
CA SER A 536 -0.47 20.74 -18.53
C SER A 536 -1.77 19.98 -18.66
N MET A 537 -1.79 19.03 -19.59
CA MET A 537 -2.88 18.11 -19.78
C MET A 537 -2.29 16.73 -20.06
N GLN A 538 -2.86 15.67 -19.49
CA GLN A 538 -2.51 14.31 -19.89
C GLN A 538 -3.75 13.44 -19.89
N TYR A 539 -4.10 12.87 -21.04
CA TYR A 539 -5.18 11.89 -21.18
C TYR A 539 -4.67 10.62 -21.83
N ARG A 540 -4.97 9.49 -21.20
CA ARG A 540 -4.72 8.15 -21.71
C ARG A 540 -6.04 7.50 -22.07
N SER A 541 -6.17 7.12 -23.33
CA SER A 541 -7.32 6.40 -23.86
C SER A 541 -6.86 5.04 -24.33
N GLY A 542 -7.54 3.98 -23.92
CA GLY A 542 -7.04 2.64 -24.15
C GLY A 542 -8.07 1.54 -24.03
N TYR A 543 -7.57 0.33 -24.25
CA TYR A 543 -8.30 -0.92 -24.13
C TYR A 543 -7.49 -1.90 -23.28
N GLN A 544 -8.16 -2.59 -22.37
CA GLN A 544 -7.56 -3.61 -21.52
C GLN A 544 -8.22 -4.96 -21.79
N PHE A 545 -7.40 -6.00 -21.88
CA PHE A 545 -7.81 -7.40 -21.96
C PHE A 545 -7.24 -8.15 -20.76
N THR A 546 -8.07 -8.92 -20.08
CA THR A 546 -7.67 -9.83 -19.00
C THR A 546 -8.15 -11.23 -19.36
N PHE A 547 -7.23 -12.18 -19.43
CA PHE A 547 -7.52 -13.58 -19.74
C PHE A 547 -7.80 -14.38 -18.46
N LYS A 548 -8.45 -15.54 -18.57
CA LYS A 548 -8.77 -16.38 -17.41
C LYS A 548 -7.56 -16.89 -16.63
N ASN A 549 -6.42 -17.05 -17.30
CA ASN A 549 -5.13 -17.36 -16.70
C ASN A 549 -4.39 -16.11 -16.15
N ARG A 550 -5.09 -14.98 -16.04
CA ARG A 550 -4.59 -13.68 -15.52
C ARG A 550 -3.45 -13.06 -16.33
N ALA A 551 -3.14 -13.55 -17.52
CA ALA A 551 -2.42 -12.74 -18.51
C ALA A 551 -3.26 -11.49 -18.81
N ALA A 552 -2.61 -10.35 -19.00
CA ALA A 552 -3.30 -9.14 -19.40
C ALA A 552 -2.52 -8.35 -20.44
N ILE A 553 -3.24 -7.62 -21.28
CA ILE A 553 -2.69 -6.74 -22.30
C ILE A 553 -3.43 -5.41 -22.19
N THR A 554 -2.69 -4.32 -22.11
CA THR A 554 -3.23 -2.95 -22.13
C THR A 554 -2.61 -2.19 -23.28
N LEU A 555 -3.47 -1.62 -24.12
CA LEU A 555 -3.11 -0.76 -25.24
C LEU A 555 -3.61 0.64 -24.91
N ASN A 556 -2.77 1.66 -24.99
CA ASN A 556 -3.24 3.03 -24.80
C ASN A 556 -2.48 4.05 -25.63
N ILE A 557 -3.18 5.11 -25.99
CA ILE A 557 -2.65 6.33 -26.58
C ILE A 557 -2.69 7.41 -25.51
N THR A 558 -1.59 8.13 -25.36
CA THR A 558 -1.44 9.27 -24.47
C THR A 558 -1.38 10.54 -25.30
N GLN A 559 -2.27 11.48 -24.99
CA GLN A 559 -2.15 12.88 -25.39
C GLN A 559 -1.58 13.65 -24.22
N GLN A 560 -0.55 14.47 -24.45
CA GLN A 560 0.04 15.31 -23.43
C GLN A 560 0.26 16.74 -23.94
N VAL A 561 -0.07 17.70 -23.09
CA VAL A 561 0.29 19.11 -23.24
C VAL A 561 1.15 19.49 -22.05
N GLU A 562 2.28 20.16 -22.30
CA GLU A 562 3.10 20.81 -21.28
C GLU A 562 3.40 22.23 -21.75
N ASN A 563 3.01 23.22 -20.96
CA ASN A 563 3.40 24.61 -21.14
C ASN A 563 4.44 24.90 -20.07
N LEU A 564 5.68 25.10 -20.51
CA LEU A 564 6.81 25.37 -19.62
C LEU A 564 7.00 26.88 -19.53
N ASP A 565 6.97 27.42 -18.31
CA ASP A 565 7.27 28.83 -18.01
C ASP A 565 8.75 29.03 -17.63
N GLU A 566 9.42 27.93 -17.27
CA GLU A 566 10.85 27.87 -16.94
C GLU A 566 11.49 26.69 -17.65
N GLU A 567 12.80 26.78 -17.89
CA GLU A 567 13.57 25.69 -18.48
C GLU A 567 13.53 24.44 -17.58
N PHE A 568 13.45 23.27 -18.19
CA PHE A 568 13.43 21.99 -17.47
C PHE A 568 14.68 21.18 -17.80
N GLU A 569 15.56 21.02 -16.82
CA GLU A 569 16.75 20.18 -16.95
C GLU A 569 16.37 18.69 -16.89
N LEU A 570 16.63 17.97 -18.00
CA LEU A 570 16.36 16.53 -18.11
C LEU A 570 17.58 15.69 -17.67
N SER A 571 18.77 16.23 -17.90
CA SER A 571 20.08 15.71 -17.50
C SER A 571 21.10 16.86 -17.56
N ASP A 572 22.29 16.66 -17.01
CA ASP A 572 23.39 17.65 -16.99
C ASP A 572 23.65 18.32 -18.36
N ASP A 573 23.45 17.59 -19.47
CA ASP A 573 23.70 18.08 -20.84
C ASP A 573 22.45 18.48 -21.64
N ILE A 574 21.23 18.24 -21.12
CA ILE A 574 19.98 18.43 -21.88
C ILE A 574 18.98 19.24 -21.08
N VAL A 575 18.68 20.42 -21.60
CA VAL A 575 17.68 21.34 -21.07
C VAL A 575 16.51 21.42 -22.05
N ILE A 576 15.29 21.33 -21.56
CA ILE A 576 14.08 21.54 -22.36
C ILE A 576 13.69 23.03 -22.28
N PRO A 577 13.61 23.73 -23.43
CA PRO A 577 13.35 25.16 -23.42
C PRO A 577 11.91 25.51 -23.03
N VAL A 578 11.72 26.75 -22.62
CA VAL A 578 10.40 27.37 -22.38
C VAL A 578 9.60 27.38 -23.70
N ALA A 579 8.56 26.55 -23.78
CA ALA A 579 7.61 26.56 -24.89
C ALA A 579 6.30 25.83 -24.52
N ASN A 580 5.35 25.87 -25.46
CA ASN A 580 4.11 25.10 -25.40
C ASN A 580 4.25 23.85 -26.25
N TYR A 581 4.11 22.70 -25.62
CA TYR A 581 4.31 21.41 -26.25
C TYR A 581 3.01 20.63 -26.28
N LEU A 582 2.66 20.08 -27.44
CA LEU A 582 1.62 19.08 -27.62
C LEU A 582 2.26 17.85 -28.25
N PHE A 583 2.19 16.72 -27.57
CA PHE A 583 2.78 15.49 -28.06
C PHE A 583 1.92 14.28 -27.77
N TRP A 584 2.09 13.27 -28.64
CA TRP A 584 1.36 12.01 -28.59
C TRP A 584 2.33 10.84 -28.39
N GLY A 585 1.87 9.84 -27.65
CA GLY A 585 2.58 8.58 -27.50
C GLY A 585 1.63 7.39 -27.49
N GLY A 586 2.13 6.24 -27.91
CA GLY A 586 1.47 4.95 -27.75
C GLY A 586 2.22 4.10 -26.72
N GLN A 587 1.48 3.33 -25.94
CA GLN A 587 2.04 2.36 -25.01
C GLN A 587 1.31 1.03 -25.13
N ILE A 588 2.09 -0.05 -25.17
CA ILE A 588 1.63 -1.42 -24.99
C ILE A 588 2.27 -1.94 -23.71
N SER A 589 1.47 -2.49 -22.81
CA SER A 589 1.97 -3.24 -21.66
C SER A 589 1.28 -4.59 -21.61
N ALA A 590 2.03 -5.63 -21.26
CA ALA A 590 1.50 -6.96 -21.11
C ALA A 590 2.18 -7.68 -19.93
N ASN A 591 1.45 -8.60 -19.33
CA ASN A 591 2.01 -9.57 -18.41
C ASN A 591 1.69 -10.99 -18.87
N SER A 592 2.64 -11.90 -18.70
CA SER A 592 2.40 -13.34 -18.86
C SER A 592 1.39 -13.82 -17.80
N PRO A 593 0.87 -15.05 -17.91
CA PRO A 593 0.07 -15.65 -16.85
C PRO A 593 0.83 -15.55 -15.52
N ILE A 594 0.21 -14.95 -14.52
CA ILE A 594 0.84 -14.77 -13.20
C ILE A 594 1.02 -16.09 -12.46
N THR A 595 0.41 -17.16 -12.96
CA THR A 595 0.48 -18.51 -12.43
C THR A 595 1.73 -19.25 -12.91
N ASN A 596 2.43 -18.76 -13.93
CA ASN A 596 3.64 -19.42 -14.43
C ASN A 596 4.82 -19.20 -13.46
N PRO A 597 5.72 -20.19 -13.27
CA PRO A 597 6.95 -20.01 -12.49
C PRO A 597 7.83 -18.87 -12.99
N LEU A 598 7.82 -18.62 -14.31
CA LEU A 598 8.38 -17.42 -14.92
C LEU A 598 7.26 -16.44 -15.26
N PHE A 599 7.14 -15.41 -14.44
CA PHE A 599 6.24 -14.29 -14.66
C PHE A 599 6.99 -13.14 -15.31
N VAL A 600 6.47 -12.59 -16.41
CA VAL A 600 7.11 -11.50 -17.14
C VAL A 600 6.13 -10.35 -17.29
N VAL A 601 6.54 -9.18 -16.83
CA VAL A 601 5.88 -7.90 -17.14
C VAL A 601 6.71 -7.18 -18.18
N GLY A 602 6.08 -6.68 -19.24
CA GLY A 602 6.74 -5.93 -20.30
C GLY A 602 5.94 -4.68 -20.67
N GLN A 603 6.66 -3.61 -20.99
CA GLN A 603 6.10 -2.37 -21.49
C GLN A 603 6.97 -1.82 -22.63
N VAL A 604 6.31 -1.36 -23.69
CA VAL A 604 6.90 -0.59 -24.77
C VAL A 604 6.10 0.70 -24.92
N SER A 605 6.78 1.84 -24.96
CA SER A 605 6.16 3.10 -25.34
C SER A 605 6.99 3.83 -26.37
N VAL A 606 6.31 4.45 -27.33
CA VAL A 606 6.92 5.26 -28.39
C VAL A 606 6.08 6.50 -28.61
N GLY A 607 6.72 7.64 -28.83
CA GLY A 607 6.01 8.87 -29.10
C GLY A 607 6.90 10.07 -29.25
N GLN A 608 6.24 11.20 -29.45
CA GLN A 608 6.84 12.52 -29.31
C GLN A 608 7.12 12.81 -27.83
N PHE A 609 8.12 13.63 -27.58
CA PHE A 609 8.53 14.03 -26.23
C PHE A 609 9.09 15.45 -26.30
N TYR A 610 8.29 16.45 -25.87
CA TYR A 610 8.57 17.86 -26.10
C TYR A 610 8.82 18.15 -27.61
N ASP A 611 9.93 18.78 -27.95
CA ASP A 611 10.41 19.03 -29.32
C ASP A 611 11.13 17.82 -29.94
N GLY A 612 11.21 16.69 -29.24
CA GLY A 612 11.88 15.48 -29.67
C GLY A 612 10.99 14.24 -29.71
N ARG A 613 11.63 13.08 -29.61
CA ARG A 613 11.00 11.76 -29.58
C ARG A 613 11.55 10.93 -28.43
N LYS A 614 10.71 10.03 -27.91
CA LYS A 614 11.09 9.06 -26.88
C LYS A 614 10.63 7.66 -27.24
N PHE A 615 11.56 6.72 -27.08
CA PHE A 615 11.27 5.30 -27.03
C PHE A 615 11.65 4.78 -25.64
N THR A 616 10.74 4.01 -25.03
CA THR A 616 11.01 3.32 -23.77
C THR A 616 10.67 1.84 -23.92
N PHE A 617 11.60 0.99 -23.54
CA PHE A 617 11.41 -0.45 -23.38
C PHE A 617 11.66 -0.81 -21.91
N GLN A 618 10.73 -1.52 -21.30
CA GLN A 618 10.87 -2.03 -19.94
C GLN A 618 10.45 -3.49 -19.89
N ILE A 619 11.22 -4.30 -19.17
CA ILE A 619 10.89 -5.70 -18.90
C ILE A 619 11.31 -6.09 -17.48
N GLU A 620 10.48 -6.86 -16.81
CA GLU A 620 10.69 -7.31 -15.43
C GLU A 620 10.28 -8.78 -15.30
N PRO A 621 11.17 -9.73 -15.67
CA PRO A 621 10.93 -11.14 -15.42
C PRO A 621 11.25 -11.49 -13.97
N THR A 622 10.33 -12.21 -13.34
CA THR A 622 10.47 -12.83 -12.02
C THR A 622 10.33 -14.34 -12.19
N TRP A 623 11.34 -15.07 -11.77
CA TRP A 623 11.41 -16.52 -11.86
C TRP A 623 11.45 -17.13 -10.46
N SER A 624 10.36 -17.79 -10.09
CA SER A 624 10.28 -18.69 -8.96
C SER A 624 10.91 -20.02 -9.34
N VAL A 625 12.23 -20.14 -9.20
CA VAL A 625 13.00 -21.36 -9.52
C VAL A 625 12.54 -22.52 -8.63
N SER A 626 12.27 -22.23 -7.36
CA SER A 626 11.73 -23.16 -6.37
C SER A 626 11.10 -22.36 -5.21
N PRO A 627 10.35 -22.99 -4.29
CA PRO A 627 9.90 -22.33 -3.06
C PRO A 627 11.02 -21.69 -2.21
N SER A 628 12.28 -22.02 -2.47
CA SER A 628 13.44 -21.55 -1.71
C SER A 628 14.33 -20.57 -2.49
N LEU A 629 14.04 -20.31 -3.79
CA LEU A 629 14.84 -19.44 -4.64
C LEU A 629 13.95 -18.70 -5.64
N GLU A 630 13.95 -17.38 -5.53
CA GLU A 630 13.38 -16.48 -6.53
C GLU A 630 14.49 -15.60 -7.10
N LEU A 631 14.46 -15.44 -8.43
CA LEU A 631 15.33 -14.54 -9.16
C LEU A 631 14.45 -13.53 -9.89
N SER A 632 14.71 -12.24 -9.70
CA SER A 632 14.04 -11.21 -10.50
C SER A 632 15.07 -10.31 -11.17
N THR A 633 14.74 -9.90 -12.38
CA THR A 633 15.52 -8.90 -13.09
C THR A 633 14.60 -7.78 -13.54
N PHE A 634 15.16 -6.60 -13.71
CA PHE A 634 14.47 -5.46 -14.26
C PHE A 634 15.43 -4.81 -15.25
N TYR A 635 14.91 -4.44 -16.42
CA TYR A 635 15.65 -3.65 -17.38
C TYR A 635 14.74 -2.61 -18.00
N GLN A 636 15.19 -1.36 -17.97
CA GLN A 636 14.55 -0.24 -18.62
C GLN A 636 15.58 0.47 -19.50
N TYR A 637 15.21 0.67 -20.77
CA TYR A 637 15.94 1.45 -21.74
C TYR A 637 15.09 2.63 -22.17
N ASN A 638 15.65 3.84 -22.07
CA ASN A 638 15.07 5.04 -22.66
C ASN A 638 16.01 5.57 -23.75
N ASP A 639 15.46 5.81 -24.94
CA ASP A 639 16.13 6.48 -26.06
C ASP A 639 15.40 7.78 -26.33
N ILE A 640 16.07 8.90 -26.05
CA ILE A 640 15.52 10.24 -26.19
C ILE A 640 16.39 10.97 -27.22
N ALA A 641 15.74 11.54 -28.24
CA ALA A 641 16.42 12.26 -29.30
C ALA A 641 15.70 13.59 -29.59
N PHE A 642 16.47 14.67 -29.56
CA PHE A 642 16.06 16.00 -29.99
C PHE A 642 16.77 16.29 -31.33
N ASP A 643 16.26 15.71 -32.41
CA ASP A 643 16.94 15.68 -33.71
C ASP A 643 17.26 17.10 -34.26
N VAL A 644 16.44 18.11 -33.91
CA VAL A 644 16.65 19.52 -34.30
C VAL A 644 17.84 20.14 -33.58
N ARG A 645 18.07 19.77 -32.31
CA ARG A 645 19.13 20.29 -31.46
C ARG A 645 20.40 19.44 -31.50
N ASN A 646 20.35 18.27 -32.16
CA ASN A 646 21.42 17.28 -32.22
C ASN A 646 21.84 16.79 -30.81
N GLU A 647 20.87 16.66 -29.91
CA GLU A 647 21.04 16.16 -28.54
C GLU A 647 20.42 14.77 -28.41
N PHE A 648 21.10 13.87 -27.71
CA PHE A 648 20.68 12.48 -27.55
C PHE A 648 20.96 12.00 -26.13
N LEU A 649 20.01 11.29 -25.54
CA LEU A 649 20.14 10.71 -24.21
C LEU A 649 19.66 9.27 -24.21
N LYS A 650 20.56 8.36 -23.82
CA LYS A 650 20.29 6.94 -23.69
C LYS A 650 20.48 6.53 -22.24
N ILE A 651 19.40 6.06 -21.62
CA ILE A 651 19.39 5.69 -20.21
C ILE A 651 19.13 4.19 -20.09
N HIS A 652 20.05 3.50 -19.44
CA HIS A 652 19.95 2.11 -19.07
C HIS A 652 19.82 2.01 -17.55
N LEU A 653 18.70 1.44 -17.10
CA LEU A 653 18.49 1.06 -15.71
C LEU A 653 18.33 -0.46 -15.68
N ALA A 654 19.25 -1.17 -15.02
CA ALA A 654 19.23 -2.63 -14.94
C ALA A 654 19.35 -3.07 -13.48
N ARG A 655 18.54 -4.02 -13.04
CA ARG A 655 18.63 -4.61 -11.70
C ARG A 655 18.54 -6.11 -11.78
N ILE A 656 19.33 -6.79 -10.97
CA ILE A 656 19.21 -8.22 -10.70
C ILE A 656 19.04 -8.38 -9.20
N LYS A 657 18.07 -9.20 -8.81
CA LYS A 657 17.75 -9.49 -7.41
C LYS A 657 17.62 -10.99 -7.22
N GLY A 658 18.24 -11.49 -6.17
CA GLY A 658 18.09 -12.86 -5.68
C GLY A 658 17.43 -12.86 -4.32
N LEU A 659 16.51 -13.80 -4.11
CA LEU A 659 15.89 -14.08 -2.83
C LEU A 659 16.02 -15.58 -2.53
N VAL A 660 16.80 -15.90 -1.52
CA VAL A 660 17.00 -17.26 -1.01
C VAL A 660 16.23 -17.42 0.29
N MET A 661 15.40 -18.45 0.40
CA MET A 661 14.54 -18.70 1.55
C MET A 661 14.76 -20.12 2.05
N ILE A 662 15.71 -20.29 2.97
CA ILE A 662 16.07 -21.61 3.50
C ILE A 662 14.87 -22.22 4.25
N SER A 663 14.20 -21.39 5.04
CA SER A 663 12.95 -21.72 5.75
C SER A 663 12.05 -20.49 5.84
N THR A 664 10.85 -20.63 6.38
CA THR A 664 9.99 -19.49 6.75
C THR A 664 10.63 -18.57 7.79
N LYS A 665 11.68 -19.04 8.48
CA LYS A 665 12.39 -18.33 9.53
C LYS A 665 13.69 -17.69 9.08
N PHE A 666 14.24 -18.04 7.92
CA PHE A 666 15.55 -17.56 7.48
C PHE A 666 15.58 -17.28 5.99
N SER A 667 15.92 -16.04 5.64
CA SER A 667 16.02 -15.59 4.24
C SER A 667 17.20 -14.66 4.01
N ILE A 668 17.70 -14.66 2.78
CA ILE A 668 18.72 -13.74 2.28
C ILE A 668 18.17 -13.11 1.00
N SER A 669 18.19 -11.78 0.94
CA SER A 669 17.89 -11.03 -0.28
C SER A 669 19.09 -10.20 -0.66
N ALA A 670 19.46 -10.21 -1.93
CA ALA A 670 20.51 -9.36 -2.45
C ALA A 670 20.08 -8.77 -3.79
N PHE A 671 20.46 -7.52 -4.05
CA PHE A 671 20.33 -6.95 -5.39
C PHE A 671 21.57 -6.16 -5.79
N LEU A 672 21.76 -6.08 -7.10
CA LEU A 672 22.67 -5.16 -7.75
C LEU A 672 21.89 -4.39 -8.80
N GLN A 673 22.01 -3.07 -8.79
CA GLN A 673 21.35 -2.18 -9.72
C GLN A 673 22.37 -1.25 -10.38
N TYR A 674 22.22 -1.05 -11.68
CA TYR A 674 23.01 -0.18 -12.53
C TYR A 674 22.14 0.96 -13.03
N ASN A 675 22.57 2.21 -12.82
CA ASN A 675 21.95 3.39 -13.43
C ASN A 675 22.98 4.14 -14.29
N SER A 676 22.75 4.21 -15.60
CA SER A 676 23.64 4.92 -16.51
C SER A 676 23.52 6.44 -16.44
N LEU A 677 22.38 6.99 -15.97
CA LEU A 677 22.20 8.43 -15.83
C LEU A 677 23.06 8.96 -14.69
N ASP A 678 22.91 8.38 -13.50
CA ASP A 678 23.70 8.76 -12.33
C ASP A 678 25.10 8.13 -12.32
N LYS A 679 25.42 7.29 -13.31
CA LYS A 679 26.66 6.49 -13.43
C LYS A 679 27.04 5.76 -12.13
N ILE A 680 26.09 5.05 -11.52
CA ILE A 680 26.29 4.30 -10.27
C ILE A 680 25.89 2.83 -10.37
N TYR A 681 26.55 2.00 -9.55
CA TYR A 681 26.04 0.70 -9.12
C TYR A 681 25.57 0.78 -7.67
N ALA A 682 24.29 0.50 -7.43
CA ALA A 682 23.73 0.36 -6.09
C ALA A 682 23.62 -1.12 -5.71
N GLY A 683 24.20 -1.50 -4.57
CA GLY A 683 24.19 -2.87 -4.07
C GLY A 683 23.58 -2.95 -2.67
N ASN A 684 22.78 -3.99 -2.44
CA ASN A 684 22.22 -4.31 -1.13
C ASN A 684 22.30 -5.81 -0.89
N VAL A 685 22.66 -6.21 0.33
CA VAL A 685 22.53 -7.57 0.83
C VAL A 685 21.86 -7.51 2.19
N ARG A 686 20.80 -8.30 2.39
CA ARG A 686 20.05 -8.40 3.62
C ARG A 686 19.82 -9.85 4.00
N LEU A 687 20.27 -10.22 5.19
CA LEU A 687 19.90 -11.46 5.86
C LEU A 687 18.85 -11.15 6.92
N ARG A 688 17.80 -11.98 7.00
CA ARG A 688 16.76 -11.93 8.03
C ARG A 688 16.60 -13.30 8.69
N TYR A 689 16.69 -13.34 10.01
CA TYR A 689 16.28 -14.47 10.83
C TYR A 689 15.10 -14.08 11.73
N ASN A 690 13.95 -14.72 11.51
CA ASN A 690 12.67 -14.47 12.19
C ASN A 690 12.08 -15.80 12.67
N PRO A 691 12.47 -16.31 13.87
CA PRO A 691 11.96 -17.59 14.35
C PRO A 691 10.47 -17.58 14.74
N ARG A 692 9.93 -16.40 15.08
CA ARG A 692 8.52 -16.12 15.40
C ARG A 692 8.26 -14.62 15.31
N GLU A 693 7.00 -14.20 15.24
CA GLU A 693 6.65 -12.77 15.25
C GLU A 693 7.19 -12.08 16.50
N GLY A 694 7.62 -10.82 16.33
CA GLY A 694 8.28 -10.04 17.37
C GLY A 694 9.72 -10.43 17.66
N ARG A 695 10.35 -11.32 16.89
CA ARG A 695 11.77 -11.65 17.05
C ARG A 695 12.47 -11.57 15.71
N ASP A 696 13.25 -10.53 15.50
CA ASP A 696 13.94 -10.31 14.24
C ASP A 696 15.42 -10.03 14.47
N LEU A 697 16.24 -10.72 13.69
CA LEU A 697 17.64 -10.38 13.47
C LEU A 697 17.81 -10.00 12.00
N TYR A 698 18.31 -8.80 11.76
CA TYR A 698 18.71 -8.33 10.44
C TYR A 698 20.23 -8.12 10.40
N ILE A 699 20.82 -8.49 9.26
CA ILE A 699 22.18 -8.07 8.89
C ILE A 699 22.07 -7.45 7.51
N VAL A 700 22.52 -6.20 7.37
CA VAL A 700 22.40 -5.42 6.14
C VAL A 700 23.74 -4.89 5.72
N TYR A 701 24.00 -4.96 4.41
CA TYR A 701 25.10 -4.28 3.74
C TYR A 701 24.51 -3.45 2.59
N ASN A 702 24.85 -2.17 2.54
CA ASN A 702 24.53 -1.25 1.45
C ASN A 702 25.80 -0.61 0.90
N ASP A 703 25.86 -0.40 -0.41
CA ASP A 703 26.94 0.35 -1.04
C ASP A 703 26.46 1.01 -2.35
N ASN A 704 26.83 2.27 -2.55
CA ASN A 704 26.58 3.02 -3.78
C ASN A 704 27.93 3.36 -4.44
N LEU A 705 28.25 2.65 -5.51
CA LEU A 705 29.56 2.73 -6.18
C LEU A 705 29.51 3.62 -7.42
N ASN A 706 30.42 4.58 -7.54
CA ASN A 706 30.60 5.36 -8.75
C ASN A 706 31.27 4.52 -9.85
N ILE A 707 30.79 4.66 -11.08
CA ILE A 707 31.31 3.95 -12.26
C ILE A 707 32.38 4.79 -12.96
N ASP A 708 32.22 6.11 -12.91
CA ASP A 708 33.08 7.10 -13.53
C ASP A 708 33.54 8.08 -12.45
N LEU A 709 34.79 7.95 -12.02
CA LEU A 709 35.35 8.72 -10.90
C LEU A 709 35.82 10.10 -11.35
N GLU A 710 36.19 10.26 -12.61
CA GLU A 710 36.82 11.46 -13.17
C GLU A 710 35.80 12.40 -13.83
N ARG A 711 34.50 12.07 -13.76
CA ARG A 711 33.43 12.87 -14.37
C ARG A 711 33.31 14.29 -13.81
N ASP A 712 33.68 14.48 -12.55
CA ASP A 712 33.60 15.74 -11.83
C ASP A 712 34.95 16.05 -11.17
N PHE A 713 35.19 17.32 -10.86
CA PHE A 713 36.28 17.73 -9.96
C PHE A 713 35.68 18.24 -8.64
N PRO A 714 36.16 17.74 -7.48
CA PRO A 714 37.25 16.78 -7.32
C PRO A 714 36.87 15.33 -7.68
N ILE A 715 37.87 14.48 -7.91
CA ILE A 715 37.68 13.07 -8.31
C ILE A 715 36.78 12.37 -7.29
N ARG A 716 35.70 11.75 -7.77
CA ARG A 716 34.73 11.07 -6.91
C ARG A 716 35.32 9.82 -6.26
N PRO A 717 34.86 9.48 -5.04
CA PRO A 717 35.27 8.26 -4.35
C PRO A 717 34.67 7.03 -5.06
N ARG A 718 35.28 5.86 -4.88
CA ARG A 718 34.71 4.62 -5.45
C ARG A 718 33.32 4.29 -4.87
N SER A 719 33.11 4.57 -3.58
CA SER A 719 31.85 4.41 -2.87
C SER A 719 31.40 5.77 -2.37
N ASN A 720 30.15 6.16 -2.62
CA ASN A 720 29.57 7.39 -2.07
C ASN A 720 29.25 7.19 -0.58
N ALA A 721 28.59 6.08 -0.27
CA ALA A 721 28.24 5.68 1.08
C ALA A 721 28.20 4.15 1.16
N ARG A 722 28.70 3.62 2.28
CA ARG A 722 28.68 2.20 2.63
C ARG A 722 28.16 2.05 4.04
N THR A 723 27.24 1.10 4.23
CA THR A 723 26.61 0.85 5.52
C THR A 723 26.63 -0.64 5.79
N PHE A 724 27.10 -1.03 6.97
CA PHE A 724 26.97 -2.39 7.50
C PHE A 724 26.28 -2.34 8.86
N LEU A 725 25.09 -2.93 8.96
CA LEU A 725 24.24 -2.86 10.15
C LEU A 725 23.79 -4.24 10.61
N ILE A 726 23.71 -4.42 11.92
CA ILE A 726 23.14 -5.58 12.60
C ILE A 726 22.06 -5.06 13.55
N LYS A 727 20.82 -5.52 13.36
CA LYS A 727 19.68 -5.15 14.21
C LYS A 727 19.09 -6.38 14.85
N TYR A 728 18.84 -6.33 16.16
CA TYR A 728 18.07 -7.35 16.87
C TYR A 728 16.91 -6.71 17.62
N SER A 729 15.72 -7.30 17.50
CA SER A 729 14.53 -6.92 18.27
C SER A 729 13.87 -8.15 18.92
N HIS A 730 13.25 -7.92 20.08
CA HIS A 730 12.55 -8.96 20.82
C HIS A 730 11.30 -8.41 21.51
N THR A 731 10.12 -8.88 21.11
CA THR A 731 8.85 -8.53 21.73
C THR A 731 8.51 -9.51 22.86
N PHE A 732 8.19 -8.96 24.02
CA PHE A 732 7.59 -9.63 25.15
C PHE A 732 6.10 -9.35 25.17
N THR A 733 5.29 -10.38 25.38
CA THR A 733 3.85 -10.27 25.66
C THR A 733 3.64 -10.46 27.14
N LEU A 734 2.98 -9.52 27.80
CA LEU A 734 2.76 -9.49 29.26
C LEU A 734 1.28 -9.58 29.62
#